data_AF-A0A2N2PNW2-F1
#
_entry.id   AF-A0A2N2PNW2-F1
#
_cell.length_a   1.000
_cell.length_b   1.000
_cell.length_c   1.000
_cell.angle_alpha   90.00
_cell.angle_beta   90.00
_cell.angle_gamma   90.00
#
_symmetry.space_group_name_H-M   'P 1'
#
loop_
_entity.id
_entity.type
_entity.pdbx_description
1 polymer ?
#
loop_
_entity_poly.entity_id
_entity_poly.type
_entity_poly.pdbx_seq_one_letter_code
_entity_poly.pdbx_strand_id
1 'polypeptide(L)'
;MSPFYGAKHSVRPITGLFAAILTVSLFALSTSPALADSGDEAYITTHVLTLAQSSPARGAASSEVESFATALANKAIQPFEGLKPLLPEGSACESAMVDGKVLTLRFVVPAGTVIGDGDLETLNMILMRYIVMSQDLSELRMEARESTPAGVAVRTVPNATPRPLHTFVPAPPPIPTPIASPDEPAATQAPDYQKLYKELQKQTDPGAANRSAGQNSIATGSQPAGVLSGRTMFFSPGHGYVSNDSGSWSTQRGFSKGMNEDFGNLDQANYFASLVFNAGGTVVCMRPLGNQVKEVVLDNTSNDVTFTPSAASWTLSGSGTDNYGNSTGNNMRYINSQPLETATATYAPIIPEAGWYPVYCFANASNNRCSGQLYRIKHSAGETQVRVNHRRVGRGWVWLGNYYFYAGKNAVTGAVVISNETPSPGTAGLIIADAIRFGNGMGDINSHGSISGLEREAEANRYWLQASEAPASVYDASDTDANDNVGAPARMSAYMQQDDGQGFNGDIYLGFHSNAFNGVARGSVGLITTQATVTNQPAWAALCSDTLDTMANIEDANWEFTWGNYSQSVLSGSYGEFGGALNGQMCGTIIEVAFHDNDSDAKLMRDPKVRYVIARSQVHAAIKYFNQFNSNPLAYFPEPPQSVRATNVAGGIRVAWAAVAATSGGAQAATGYKVYTSPDGRNFMLAQSVSGNTTTQSDLTGIPLGEVRYIRVSATNPGGESSPSNVVAARSTGGQINPPVLIVDGYDRLDRFNNVPRFPGNPEDTWCERLFWRRNNRFDYAHEAAGSVAAADRYFDMVSNESIISGAASLLNYETVVWMTGEEDAANQTLDATERGKIQAFLAAGNTTHNTTGRKLFISGANVGDHLDTQNAARSFYNSDLHADAAGRTSKIYSATGNGGGSLAGVSVNFAPGPETYDVENADILAASNGSTVLMSYDGTPGGDFSFEPFDVIGGWKDPNYSGSTNADAASTFDIDTAVKRQGSGSGKLYYVWGTGSLIREYNSSRPPLPSNAVVSIWVYGDNSGNNITFCMRDPEDSELFENLPMTINFTGWQKMTWDMANDPRTRFFGAGDNTFTGATAQLDSVILRKVGAAASGTIYVDDMTYPVTPGASPGPAAVIYTSAANRVVTFGFPFQAISNEVERNLLMNNTLDALGTSRDASSSVADWSIY
;
A
#
# COMPACT_ATOMS: atom_id res chain seq x y z
N MET A 1 3.12 45.26 38.11
CA MET A 1 4.42 45.90 38.41
C MET A 1 5.23 45.93 37.13
N SER A 2 5.78 47.10 36.83
CA SER A 2 6.55 47.43 35.62
C SER A 2 7.93 46.74 35.55
N PRO A 3 8.58 46.80 34.36
CA PRO A 3 9.63 45.93 33.82
C PRO A 3 11.01 46.61 33.85
N PHE A 4 12.01 46.09 33.09
CA PHE A 4 13.15 46.77 32.42
C PHE A 4 14.35 45.79 32.28
N TYR A 5 15.28 45.81 31.29
CA TYR A 5 15.67 46.67 30.16
C TYR A 5 16.51 45.78 29.19
N GLY A 6 16.41 45.89 27.86
CA GLY A 6 17.39 46.59 26.99
C GLY A 6 18.49 45.65 26.45
N ALA A 7 18.83 45.57 25.15
CA ALA A 7 19.12 46.68 24.24
C ALA A 7 18.84 46.37 22.76
N LYS A 8 18.51 47.46 22.06
CA LYS A 8 18.34 47.61 20.62
C LYS A 8 19.70 47.79 19.94
N HIS A 9 19.80 47.39 18.67
CA HIS A 9 20.28 48.30 17.63
C HIS A 9 19.54 48.05 16.32
N SER A 10 19.08 49.16 15.76
CA SER A 10 18.30 49.28 14.54
C SER A 10 19.09 50.15 13.55
N VAL A 11 19.24 49.71 12.30
CA VAL A 11 19.38 50.58 11.12
C VAL A 11 18.61 49.93 9.98
N ARG A 12 17.72 50.72 9.35
CA ARG A 12 16.89 50.37 8.19
C ARG A 12 17.63 50.70 6.85
N PRO A 13 16.97 50.75 5.68
CA PRO A 13 17.19 49.80 4.59
C PRO A 13 17.83 50.46 3.35
N ILE A 14 18.41 49.68 2.45
CA ILE A 14 18.64 50.12 1.07
C ILE A 14 18.12 49.02 0.14
N THR A 15 17.06 49.38 -0.57
CA THR A 15 16.54 48.72 -1.75
C THR A 15 17.50 48.88 -2.92
N GLY A 16 17.67 47.82 -3.71
CA GLY A 16 17.80 47.95 -5.15
C GLY A 16 19.05 47.34 -5.78
N LEU A 17 18.75 46.39 -6.67
CA LEU A 17 19.48 46.04 -7.90
C LEU A 17 20.42 44.82 -7.88
N PHE A 18 19.83 43.70 -8.31
CA PHE A 18 20.30 42.79 -9.36
C PHE A 18 21.64 42.05 -9.23
N ALA A 19 21.50 40.73 -9.36
CA ALA A 19 22.35 39.79 -10.10
C ALA A 19 23.77 39.53 -9.56
N ALA A 20 23.95 38.30 -9.04
CA ALA A 20 24.70 37.24 -9.72
C ALA A 20 25.34 36.26 -8.72
N ILE A 21 25.40 35.00 -9.16
CA ILE A 21 26.23 33.89 -8.64
C ILE A 21 25.64 33.12 -7.44
N LEU A 22 24.58 32.38 -7.76
CA LEU A 22 24.48 30.98 -7.33
C LEU A 22 25.44 30.13 -8.20
N THR A 23 25.81 28.96 -7.71
CA THR A 23 26.61 27.87 -8.33
C THR A 23 28.12 27.89 -8.03
N VAL A 24 28.58 26.97 -7.17
CA VAL A 24 29.63 25.96 -7.46
C VAL A 24 29.55 24.86 -6.37
N SER A 25 29.75 23.61 -6.82
CA SER A 25 29.97 22.35 -6.09
C SER A 25 28.78 21.36 -5.98
N LEU A 26 28.36 20.86 -7.15
CA LEU A 26 28.14 19.42 -7.37
C LEU A 26 29.48 18.65 -7.31
N PHE A 27 29.39 17.35 -6.98
CA PHE A 27 30.09 16.18 -7.56
C PHE A 27 30.75 15.22 -6.55
N ALA A 28 30.06 14.09 -6.30
CA ALA A 28 30.59 12.71 -6.46
C ALA A 28 29.38 11.74 -6.54
N LEU A 29 28.96 11.33 -7.76
CA LEU A 29 29.12 9.98 -8.38
C LEU A 29 28.01 8.97 -7.97
N SER A 30 26.94 8.75 -8.78
CA SER A 30 26.76 7.83 -9.95
C SER A 30 26.66 6.35 -9.54
N THR A 31 25.66 5.52 -9.87
CA THR A 31 25.04 5.17 -11.19
C THR A 31 23.73 4.34 -11.02
N SER A 32 22.76 4.46 -11.93
CA SER A 32 21.67 3.50 -12.27
C SER A 32 22.05 2.68 -13.54
N PRO A 33 21.24 1.79 -14.19
CA PRO A 33 20.10 0.90 -13.82
C PRO A 33 20.25 -0.57 -14.36
N ALA A 34 19.30 -1.48 -14.11
CA ALA A 34 19.08 -2.70 -14.93
C ALA A 34 17.59 -3.09 -15.00
N LEU A 35 17.04 -3.21 -16.21
CA LEU A 35 15.69 -3.63 -16.58
C LEU A 35 15.82 -4.63 -17.74
N ALA A 36 15.39 -5.88 -17.55
CA ALA A 36 14.89 -6.82 -18.57
C ALA A 36 14.67 -8.22 -17.97
N ASP A 37 13.47 -8.48 -17.41
CA ASP A 37 12.81 -9.81 -17.50
C ASP A 37 11.29 -9.68 -17.32
N SER A 38 10.67 -8.79 -18.11
CA SER A 38 9.21 -8.67 -18.19
C SER A 38 8.69 -9.52 -19.35
N GLY A 39 7.94 -10.57 -19.03
CA GLY A 39 7.06 -11.24 -20.00
C GLY A 39 6.23 -10.21 -20.78
N ASP A 40 6.27 -10.34 -22.11
CA ASP A 40 5.83 -9.38 -23.11
C ASP A 40 4.42 -8.80 -22.88
N GLU A 41 4.33 -7.66 -22.19
CA GLU A 41 3.21 -6.72 -22.33
C GLU A 41 3.22 -5.99 -23.69
N ALA A 42 4.33 -6.08 -24.44
CA ALA A 42 4.54 -5.37 -25.70
C ALA A 42 3.64 -5.85 -26.87
N TYR A 43 3.04 -7.04 -26.79
CA TYR A 43 2.26 -7.60 -27.92
C TYR A 43 0.84 -7.05 -28.05
N ILE A 44 0.27 -6.47 -27.00
CA ILE A 44 -1.13 -6.03 -27.00
C ILE A 44 -1.21 -4.55 -27.36
N THR A 45 -1.17 -4.25 -28.66
CA THR A 45 -1.34 -2.87 -29.15
C THR A 45 -2.69 -2.29 -28.77
N THR A 46 -2.77 -0.95 -28.71
CA THR A 46 -4.02 -0.18 -28.63
C THR A 46 -5.03 -0.63 -29.68
N HIS A 47 -4.61 -1.09 -30.86
CA HIS A 47 -5.51 -1.52 -31.94
C HIS A 47 -6.05 -2.96 -31.82
N VAL A 48 -5.27 -3.92 -31.33
CA VAL A 48 -5.78 -5.26 -30.98
C VAL A 48 -6.74 -5.15 -29.81
N LEU A 49 -6.43 -4.31 -28.81
CA LEU A 49 -7.35 -3.96 -27.72
C LEU A 49 -8.60 -3.21 -28.20
N THR A 50 -8.47 -2.25 -29.11
CA THR A 50 -9.61 -1.49 -29.65
C THR A 50 -10.55 -2.42 -30.44
N LEU A 51 -10.02 -3.35 -31.24
CA LEU A 51 -10.85 -4.34 -31.93
C LEU A 51 -11.38 -5.39 -30.93
N ALA A 52 -10.59 -5.82 -29.95
CA ALA A 52 -11.05 -6.74 -28.90
C ALA A 52 -12.17 -6.13 -28.03
N GLN A 53 -12.20 -4.81 -27.84
CA GLN A 53 -13.27 -4.07 -27.18
C GLN A 53 -14.57 -4.03 -28.02
N SER A 54 -14.51 -4.31 -29.32
CA SER A 54 -15.68 -4.51 -30.18
C SER A 54 -16.10 -5.98 -30.29
N SER A 55 -15.69 -6.84 -29.34
CA SER A 55 -16.08 -8.25 -29.33
C SER A 55 -17.61 -8.41 -29.33
N PRO A 56 -18.17 -9.35 -30.11
CA PRO A 56 -19.60 -9.63 -30.10
C PRO A 56 -20.12 -9.95 -28.69
N ALA A 57 -21.37 -9.59 -28.41
CA ALA A 57 -21.99 -9.96 -27.13
C ALA A 57 -22.07 -11.49 -26.98
N ARG A 58 -21.95 -11.99 -25.75
CA ARG A 58 -21.98 -13.43 -25.46
C ARG A 58 -23.26 -14.07 -25.99
N GLY A 59 -23.14 -15.09 -26.85
CA GLY A 59 -24.26 -15.76 -27.51
C GLY A 59 -24.63 -15.17 -28.89
N ALA A 60 -23.77 -14.34 -29.47
CA ALA A 60 -23.88 -13.84 -30.84
C ALA A 60 -24.00 -14.98 -31.87
N ALA A 61 -24.52 -14.68 -33.06
CA ALA A 61 -24.64 -15.66 -34.13
C ALA A 61 -23.25 -16.14 -34.59
N SER A 62 -23.10 -17.43 -34.94
CA SER A 62 -21.81 -17.99 -35.35
C SER A 62 -21.12 -17.17 -36.44
N SER A 63 -21.88 -16.64 -37.40
CA SER A 63 -21.34 -15.80 -38.49
C SER A 63 -20.72 -14.48 -38.01
N GLU A 64 -21.21 -13.91 -36.90
CA GLU A 64 -20.66 -12.69 -36.30
C GLU A 64 -19.36 -13.00 -35.55
N VAL A 65 -19.34 -14.12 -34.82
CA VAL A 65 -18.15 -14.63 -34.13
C VAL A 65 -17.06 -15.00 -35.13
N GLU A 66 -17.40 -15.67 -36.23
CA GLU A 66 -16.47 -16.05 -37.31
C GLU A 66 -15.86 -14.81 -38.00
N SER A 67 -16.69 -13.80 -38.29
CA SER A 67 -16.23 -12.55 -38.91
C SER A 67 -15.28 -11.78 -37.99
N PHE A 68 -15.64 -11.68 -36.71
CA PHE A 68 -14.81 -11.06 -35.68
C PHE A 68 -13.50 -11.84 -35.48
N ALA A 69 -13.57 -13.17 -35.38
CA ALA A 69 -12.42 -14.04 -35.18
C ALA A 69 -11.42 -13.93 -36.34
N THR A 70 -11.91 -13.86 -37.58
CA THR A 70 -11.06 -13.66 -38.76
C THR A 70 -10.38 -12.31 -38.75
N ALA A 71 -11.09 -11.24 -38.37
CA ALA A 71 -10.54 -9.88 -38.30
C ALA A 71 -9.50 -9.74 -37.18
N LEU A 72 -9.81 -10.27 -36.00
CA LEU A 72 -8.91 -10.25 -34.85
C LEU A 72 -7.68 -11.12 -35.08
N ALA A 73 -7.83 -12.32 -35.66
CA ALA A 73 -6.71 -13.18 -36.01
C ALA A 73 -5.78 -12.52 -37.03
N ASN A 74 -6.32 -11.92 -38.11
CA ASN A 74 -5.51 -11.19 -39.09
C ASN A 74 -4.78 -9.98 -38.46
N LYS A 75 -5.41 -9.29 -37.51
CA LYS A 75 -4.79 -8.19 -36.76
C LYS A 75 -3.73 -8.65 -35.76
N ALA A 76 -3.90 -9.84 -35.17
CA ALA A 76 -2.95 -10.41 -34.23
C ALA A 76 -1.71 -10.98 -34.91
N ILE A 77 -1.86 -11.58 -36.10
CA ILE A 77 -0.72 -12.18 -36.84
C ILE A 77 0.12 -11.16 -37.60
N GLN A 78 -0.49 -10.06 -38.05
CA GLN A 78 0.17 -8.92 -38.67
C GLN A 78 -0.21 -7.63 -37.92
N PRO A 79 0.27 -7.43 -36.68
CA PRO A 79 0.12 -6.14 -36.00
C PRO A 79 0.86 -5.04 -36.79
N PHE A 80 0.49 -3.77 -36.61
CA PHE A 80 1.09 -2.65 -37.33
C PHE A 80 2.63 -2.62 -37.24
N GLU A 81 3.28 -1.97 -38.22
CA GLU A 81 4.74 -1.90 -38.37
C GLU A 81 5.44 -1.50 -37.06
N GLY A 82 6.32 -2.37 -36.56
CA GLY A 82 7.11 -2.17 -35.33
C GLY A 82 6.95 -3.28 -34.28
N LEU A 83 5.95 -4.15 -34.39
CA LEU A 83 5.89 -5.39 -33.62
C LEU A 83 6.24 -6.59 -34.50
N LYS A 84 6.93 -7.58 -33.92
CA LYS A 84 7.22 -8.83 -34.61
C LYS A 84 5.90 -9.51 -35.01
N PRO A 85 5.68 -9.85 -36.29
CA PRO A 85 4.51 -10.63 -36.68
C PRO A 85 4.50 -11.99 -35.97
N LEU A 86 3.36 -12.41 -35.40
CA LEU A 86 3.24 -13.73 -34.75
C LEU A 86 3.32 -14.87 -35.77
N LEU A 87 3.00 -14.58 -37.04
CA LEU A 87 3.25 -15.47 -38.18
C LEU A 87 4.05 -14.70 -39.25
N PRO A 88 4.89 -15.37 -40.07
CA PRO A 88 5.73 -14.70 -41.06
C PRO A 88 4.95 -13.77 -42.00
N GLU A 89 5.61 -12.70 -42.44
CA GLU A 89 5.03 -11.71 -43.35
C GLU A 89 4.46 -12.37 -44.63
N GLY A 90 3.25 -11.98 -45.02
CA GLY A 90 2.47 -12.66 -46.07
C GLY A 90 1.55 -13.77 -45.56
N SER A 91 1.54 -14.05 -44.24
CA SER A 91 0.56 -14.94 -43.61
C SER A 91 -0.79 -14.23 -43.38
N ALA A 92 -1.89 -14.92 -43.68
CA ALA A 92 -3.25 -14.42 -43.48
C ALA A 92 -4.18 -15.52 -42.97
N CYS A 93 -5.11 -15.17 -42.09
CA CYS A 93 -6.25 -16.01 -41.74
C CYS A 93 -7.25 -15.97 -42.90
N GLU A 94 -7.38 -17.09 -43.63
CA GLU A 94 -8.27 -17.22 -44.78
C GLU A 94 -9.73 -17.46 -44.38
N SER A 95 -9.96 -18.12 -43.24
CA SER A 95 -11.30 -18.34 -42.71
C SER A 95 -11.32 -18.68 -41.22
N ALA A 96 -12.44 -18.35 -40.59
CA ALA A 96 -12.86 -18.86 -39.29
C ALA A 96 -14.17 -19.63 -39.46
N MET A 97 -14.34 -20.73 -38.74
CA MET A 97 -15.56 -21.53 -38.74
C MET A 97 -15.87 -21.99 -37.32
N VAL A 98 -17.10 -21.75 -36.86
CA VAL A 98 -17.61 -22.23 -35.57
C VAL A 98 -18.52 -23.42 -35.84
N ASP A 99 -18.08 -24.61 -35.45
CA ASP A 99 -18.89 -25.85 -35.49
C ASP A 99 -19.16 -26.32 -34.06
N GLY A 100 -20.41 -26.13 -33.60
CA GLY A 100 -20.78 -26.33 -32.20
C GLY A 100 -20.02 -25.37 -31.27
N LYS A 101 -19.17 -25.92 -30.41
CA LYS A 101 -18.29 -25.14 -29.51
C LYS A 101 -16.84 -25.07 -29.99
N VAL A 102 -16.53 -25.52 -31.20
CA VAL A 102 -15.15 -25.53 -31.73
C VAL A 102 -14.96 -24.38 -32.72
N LEU A 103 -14.01 -23.49 -32.45
CA LEU A 103 -13.55 -22.49 -33.42
C LEU A 103 -12.38 -23.05 -34.21
N THR A 104 -12.50 -23.14 -35.52
CA THR A 104 -11.39 -23.50 -36.41
C THR A 104 -10.94 -22.28 -37.20
N LEU A 105 -9.67 -21.91 -37.08
CA LEU A 105 -9.02 -20.88 -37.87
C LEU A 105 -8.05 -21.51 -38.86
N ARG A 106 -8.16 -21.10 -40.12
CA ARG A 106 -7.26 -21.53 -41.19
C ARG A 106 -6.38 -20.37 -41.63
N PHE A 107 -5.08 -20.61 -41.63
CA PHE A 107 -4.06 -19.67 -42.04
C PHE A 107 -3.41 -20.14 -43.35
N VAL A 108 -3.12 -19.19 -44.23
CA VAL A 108 -2.22 -19.38 -45.37
C VAL A 108 -0.90 -18.73 -44.99
N VAL A 109 0.21 -19.45 -45.17
CA VAL A 109 1.57 -18.98 -44.85
C VAL A 109 2.50 -19.10 -46.08
N PRO A 110 3.59 -18.31 -46.16
CA PRO A 110 4.58 -18.43 -47.23
C PRO A 110 5.25 -19.81 -47.31
N ALA A 111 5.69 -20.21 -48.50
CA ALA A 111 6.42 -21.46 -48.74
C ALA A 111 7.72 -21.57 -47.91
N GLY A 112 7.93 -22.69 -47.20
CA GLY A 112 9.11 -22.94 -46.38
C GLY A 112 9.06 -22.35 -44.96
N THR A 113 7.87 -21.95 -44.49
CA THR A 113 7.69 -21.31 -43.18
C THR A 113 8.04 -22.22 -42.00
N VAL A 114 8.90 -21.72 -41.10
CA VAL A 114 9.24 -22.31 -39.80
C VAL A 114 8.75 -21.33 -38.72
N ILE A 115 7.96 -21.82 -37.75
CA ILE A 115 7.33 -20.96 -36.72
C ILE A 115 7.85 -21.41 -35.34
N GLY A 116 8.20 -20.45 -34.48
CA GLY A 116 8.65 -20.72 -33.11
C GLY A 116 7.49 -20.92 -32.13
N ASP A 117 7.69 -21.80 -31.13
CA ASP A 117 6.63 -22.19 -30.18
C ASP A 117 6.09 -20.99 -29.35
N GLY A 118 6.95 -20.03 -28.98
CA GLY A 118 6.55 -18.84 -28.20
C GLY A 118 5.65 -17.84 -28.95
N ASP A 119 5.80 -17.71 -30.27
CA ASP A 119 4.93 -16.83 -31.08
C ASP A 119 3.54 -17.47 -31.28
N LEU A 120 3.49 -18.81 -31.41
CA LEU A 120 2.24 -19.56 -31.50
C LEU A 120 1.47 -19.56 -30.18
N GLU A 121 2.18 -19.66 -29.06
CA GLU A 121 1.59 -19.58 -27.73
C GLU A 121 0.97 -18.19 -27.48
N THR A 122 1.67 -17.12 -27.89
CA THR A 122 1.17 -15.74 -27.80
C THR A 122 -0.08 -15.52 -28.66
N LEU A 123 -0.10 -16.03 -29.90
CA LEU A 123 -1.27 -15.97 -30.79
C LEU A 123 -2.45 -16.76 -30.23
N ASN A 124 -2.18 -17.95 -29.68
CA ASN A 124 -3.17 -18.79 -29.03
C ASN A 124 -3.77 -18.08 -27.81
N MET A 125 -2.95 -17.45 -26.96
CA MET A 125 -3.43 -16.69 -25.79
C MET A 125 -4.35 -15.53 -26.17
N ILE A 126 -4.01 -14.75 -27.21
CA ILE A 126 -4.84 -13.63 -27.67
C ILE A 126 -6.22 -14.14 -28.15
N LEU A 127 -6.24 -15.17 -28.99
CA LEU A 127 -7.48 -15.72 -29.54
C LEU A 127 -8.32 -16.45 -28.50
N MET A 128 -7.67 -17.16 -27.57
CA MET A 128 -8.34 -17.81 -26.43
C MET A 128 -9.00 -16.76 -25.53
N ARG A 129 -8.26 -15.74 -25.12
CA ARG A 129 -8.74 -14.68 -24.22
C ARG A 129 -9.90 -13.86 -24.79
N TYR A 130 -9.77 -13.42 -26.04
CA TYR A 130 -10.70 -12.43 -26.61
C TYR A 130 -11.80 -13.02 -27.49
N ILE A 131 -11.73 -14.30 -27.87
CA ILE A 131 -12.78 -14.97 -28.65
C ILE A 131 -13.33 -16.16 -27.89
N VAL A 132 -12.52 -17.18 -27.60
CA VAL A 132 -12.99 -18.46 -27.06
C VAL A 132 -13.64 -18.29 -25.68
N MET A 133 -12.98 -17.57 -24.78
CA MET A 133 -13.49 -17.30 -23.42
C MET A 133 -14.68 -16.34 -23.42
N SER A 134 -14.70 -15.36 -24.34
CA SER A 134 -15.82 -14.41 -24.44
C SER A 134 -17.09 -15.02 -25.05
N GLN A 135 -16.96 -16.01 -25.94
CA GLN A 135 -18.06 -16.64 -26.66
C GLN A 135 -18.42 -18.07 -26.17
N ASP A 136 -17.81 -18.54 -25.08
CA ASP A 136 -18.11 -19.85 -24.47
C ASP A 136 -17.80 -21.08 -25.35
N LEU A 137 -16.80 -20.94 -26.23
CA LEU A 137 -16.31 -22.01 -27.11
C LEU A 137 -15.39 -22.96 -26.33
N SER A 138 -15.44 -24.25 -26.63
CA SER A 138 -14.77 -25.34 -25.93
C SER A 138 -13.37 -25.67 -26.47
N GLU A 139 -13.06 -25.24 -27.71
CA GLU A 139 -11.81 -25.60 -28.37
C GLU A 139 -11.44 -24.57 -29.46
N LEU A 140 -10.14 -24.26 -29.58
CA LEU A 140 -9.56 -23.52 -30.69
C LEU A 140 -8.67 -24.45 -31.51
N ARG A 141 -8.98 -24.60 -32.81
CA ARG A 141 -8.16 -25.33 -33.76
C ARG A 141 -7.53 -24.37 -34.74
N MET A 142 -6.21 -24.44 -34.86
CA MET A 142 -5.45 -23.66 -35.83
C MET A 142 -4.81 -24.60 -36.84
N GLU A 143 -5.05 -24.31 -38.12
CA GLU A 143 -4.50 -25.03 -39.26
C GLU A 143 -3.73 -24.04 -40.13
N ALA A 144 -2.58 -24.45 -40.66
CA ALA A 144 -1.82 -23.63 -41.62
C ALA A 144 -1.45 -24.45 -42.85
N ARG A 145 -1.56 -23.84 -44.03
CA ARG A 145 -1.13 -24.41 -45.31
C ARG A 145 -0.21 -23.44 -46.05
N GLU A 146 0.77 -23.99 -46.76
CA GLU A 146 1.66 -23.19 -47.60
C GLU A 146 0.94 -22.65 -48.85
N SER A 147 1.34 -21.46 -49.29
CA SER A 147 0.77 -20.79 -50.46
C SER A 147 1.08 -21.54 -51.77
N THR A 148 2.26 -22.18 -51.91
CA THR A 148 2.65 -22.92 -53.12
C THR A 148 3.93 -23.78 -52.94
N PRO A 149 3.96 -25.07 -53.36
CA PRO A 149 2.81 -25.90 -53.75
C PRO A 149 1.94 -26.21 -52.53
N ALA A 150 0.62 -26.28 -52.72
CA ALA A 150 -0.34 -26.39 -51.61
C ALA A 150 -0.16 -27.69 -50.81
N GLY A 151 0.57 -27.61 -49.71
CA GLY A 151 0.80 -28.69 -48.75
C GLY A 151 0.72 -28.18 -47.32
N VAL A 152 0.38 -29.09 -46.38
CA VAL A 152 0.35 -28.79 -44.94
C VAL A 152 1.78 -28.59 -44.46
N ALA A 153 2.06 -27.45 -43.83
CA ALA A 153 3.42 -27.00 -43.61
C ALA A 153 3.54 -26.16 -42.34
N VAL A 154 3.80 -26.85 -41.23
CA VAL A 154 4.39 -26.23 -40.05
C VAL A 154 5.47 -27.18 -39.55
N ARG A 155 6.69 -26.66 -39.42
CA ARG A 155 7.88 -27.36 -38.95
C ARG A 155 8.58 -26.45 -37.93
N THR A 156 9.11 -27.00 -36.84
CA THR A 156 9.92 -26.25 -35.85
C THR A 156 11.36 -26.06 -36.30
N VAL A 157 11.83 -26.89 -37.24
CA VAL A 157 13.15 -26.77 -37.88
C VAL A 157 13.07 -27.19 -39.36
N PRO A 158 13.98 -26.71 -40.24
CA PRO A 158 13.88 -26.86 -41.70
C PRO A 158 13.70 -28.29 -42.26
N ASN A 159 14.01 -29.35 -41.47
CA ASN A 159 13.95 -30.76 -41.90
C ASN A 159 12.91 -31.62 -41.16
N ALA A 160 12.08 -31.07 -40.27
CA ALA A 160 11.10 -31.83 -39.49
C ALA A 160 9.86 -32.26 -40.30
N THR A 161 9.17 -33.34 -39.93
CA THR A 161 7.90 -33.75 -40.56
C THR A 161 6.79 -32.72 -40.28
N PRO A 162 6.01 -32.28 -41.28
CA PRO A 162 4.95 -31.29 -41.06
C PRO A 162 3.88 -31.80 -40.10
N ARG A 163 3.42 -30.94 -39.18
CA ARG A 163 2.30 -31.21 -38.28
C ARG A 163 1.32 -30.02 -38.23
N PRO A 164 0.06 -30.20 -37.81
CA PRO A 164 -0.88 -29.09 -37.64
C PRO A 164 -0.44 -28.08 -36.57
N LEU A 165 -0.74 -26.79 -36.74
CA LEU A 165 -0.32 -25.69 -35.86
C LEU A 165 -0.73 -25.91 -34.39
N HIS A 166 -1.95 -26.40 -34.17
CA HIS A 166 -2.50 -26.71 -32.85
C HIS A 166 -1.81 -27.88 -32.12
N THR A 167 -0.85 -28.57 -32.74
CA THR A 167 -0.06 -29.63 -32.08
C THR A 167 1.26 -29.13 -31.46
N PHE A 168 1.63 -27.87 -31.72
CA PHE A 168 2.84 -27.21 -31.17
C PHE A 168 2.55 -26.40 -29.89
N VAL A 169 1.28 -26.14 -29.61
CA VAL A 169 0.81 -25.52 -28.38
C VAL A 169 0.10 -26.61 -27.58
N PRO A 170 0.28 -26.73 -26.25
CA PRO A 170 -0.49 -27.67 -25.45
C PRO A 170 -1.97 -27.46 -25.74
N ALA A 171 -2.72 -28.54 -25.99
CA ALA A 171 -4.17 -28.42 -26.09
C ALA A 171 -4.65 -27.72 -24.81
N PRO A 172 -5.58 -26.74 -24.91
CA PRO A 172 -6.21 -26.22 -23.71
C PRO A 172 -6.74 -27.43 -22.92
N PRO A 173 -6.67 -27.41 -21.57
CA PRO A 173 -7.28 -28.47 -20.79
C PRO A 173 -8.71 -28.64 -21.32
N PRO A 174 -9.16 -29.89 -21.59
CA PRO A 174 -10.45 -30.11 -22.22
C PRO A 174 -11.48 -29.30 -21.44
N ILE A 175 -12.12 -28.35 -22.11
CA ILE A 175 -13.32 -27.73 -21.55
C ILE A 175 -14.25 -28.91 -21.33
N PRO A 176 -14.70 -29.16 -20.08
CA PRO A 176 -15.60 -30.27 -19.81
C PRO A 176 -16.72 -30.17 -20.81
N THR A 177 -16.82 -31.17 -21.70
CA THR A 177 -18.03 -31.33 -22.48
C THR A 177 -19.16 -31.33 -21.46
N PRO A 178 -20.24 -30.56 -21.68
CA PRO A 178 -21.44 -30.77 -20.91
C PRO A 178 -21.88 -32.19 -21.26
N ILE A 179 -21.48 -33.16 -20.43
CA ILE A 179 -22.25 -34.36 -20.28
C ILE A 179 -23.59 -33.80 -19.82
N ALA A 180 -24.62 -33.98 -20.64
CA ALA A 180 -25.98 -33.97 -20.15
C ALA A 180 -26.12 -35.15 -19.18
N SER A 181 -25.50 -35.01 -18.01
CA SER A 181 -25.84 -35.74 -16.83
C SER A 181 -26.89 -34.87 -16.16
N PRO A 182 -28.09 -35.39 -15.89
CA PRO A 182 -29.13 -34.61 -15.24
C PRO A 182 -28.79 -34.12 -13.81
N ASP A 183 -27.55 -34.35 -13.32
CA ASP A 183 -27.19 -34.21 -11.91
C ASP A 183 -25.89 -33.39 -11.59
N GLU A 184 -25.39 -32.50 -12.47
CA GLU A 184 -24.27 -31.59 -12.11
C GLU A 184 -24.56 -30.09 -12.44
N PRO A 185 -24.37 -29.16 -11.48
CA PRO A 185 -24.67 -27.73 -11.63
C PRO A 185 -23.56 -26.94 -12.37
N ALA A 186 -23.99 -25.90 -13.09
CA ALA A 186 -23.23 -25.18 -14.13
C ALA A 186 -21.89 -24.54 -13.72
N ALA A 187 -20.92 -24.64 -14.63
CA ALA A 187 -19.71 -23.81 -14.66
C ALA A 187 -20.02 -22.39 -15.15
N THR A 188 -20.08 -21.44 -14.22
CA THR A 188 -19.81 -20.02 -14.43
C THR A 188 -19.42 -19.41 -13.09
N GLN A 189 -18.18 -18.99 -12.91
CA GLN A 189 -17.91 -17.87 -11.98
C GLN A 189 -16.92 -16.92 -12.66
N ALA A 190 -17.48 -15.95 -13.39
CA ALA A 190 -17.04 -14.56 -13.24
C ALA A 190 -17.03 -14.20 -11.72
N PRO A 191 -16.51 -13.04 -11.27
CA PRO A 191 -16.90 -12.56 -9.94
C PRO A 191 -18.39 -12.80 -9.79
N ASP A 192 -18.83 -13.42 -8.70
CA ASP A 192 -20.25 -13.70 -8.55
C ASP A 192 -20.93 -12.35 -8.34
N TYR A 193 -21.20 -11.67 -9.46
CA TYR A 193 -21.81 -10.35 -9.49
C TYR A 193 -23.21 -10.46 -8.91
N GLN A 194 -23.83 -11.64 -8.86
CA GLN A 194 -25.06 -11.85 -8.10
C GLN A 194 -24.83 -11.91 -6.59
N LYS A 195 -23.70 -12.43 -6.08
CA LYS A 195 -23.30 -12.29 -4.66
C LYS A 195 -22.98 -10.83 -4.34
N LEU A 196 -22.14 -10.17 -5.14
CA LEU A 196 -21.82 -8.75 -4.98
C LEU A 196 -23.10 -7.91 -5.02
N TYR A 197 -24.00 -8.17 -5.97
CA TYR A 197 -25.29 -7.49 -6.11
C TYR A 197 -26.32 -7.86 -5.04
N LYS A 198 -26.31 -9.09 -4.49
CA LYS A 198 -27.14 -9.47 -3.34
C LYS A 198 -26.68 -8.80 -2.06
N GLU A 199 -25.38 -8.56 -1.89
CA GLU A 199 -24.85 -7.79 -0.78
C GLU A 199 -25.11 -6.29 -0.98
N LEU A 200 -24.96 -5.75 -2.20
CA LEU A 200 -25.39 -4.39 -2.56
C LEU A 200 -26.91 -4.17 -2.38
N GLN A 201 -27.73 -5.22 -2.48
CA GLN A 201 -29.17 -5.18 -2.22
C GLN A 201 -29.56 -5.44 -0.76
N LYS A 202 -28.69 -6.08 0.01
CA LYS A 202 -28.81 -6.13 1.47
C LYS A 202 -28.31 -4.79 1.98
N GLN A 203 -29.23 -3.90 2.32
CA GLN A 203 -28.99 -2.61 2.96
C GLN A 203 -28.41 -2.75 4.39
N THR A 204 -27.49 -3.68 4.61
CA THR A 204 -26.94 -4.04 5.91
C THR A 204 -25.43 -3.96 5.87
N ASP A 205 -24.91 -3.00 6.63
CA ASP A 205 -23.58 -2.85 7.22
C ASP A 205 -22.49 -3.82 6.71
N PRO A 206 -21.31 -3.33 6.28
CA PRO A 206 -20.15 -4.16 5.91
C PRO A 206 -19.71 -5.22 6.94
N GLY A 207 -20.32 -5.28 8.13
CA GLY A 207 -20.18 -6.39 9.06
C GLY A 207 -18.99 -6.17 10.00
N ALA A 208 -19.07 -6.78 11.18
CA ALA A 208 -18.08 -6.58 12.24
C ALA A 208 -16.66 -7.09 11.85
N ALA A 209 -16.58 -8.04 10.90
CA ALA A 209 -15.31 -8.54 10.37
C ALA A 209 -14.52 -7.47 9.59
N ASN A 210 -15.20 -6.58 8.85
CA ASN A 210 -14.55 -5.52 8.08
C ASN A 210 -13.90 -4.48 8.99
N ARG A 211 -14.60 -4.06 10.06
CA ARG A 211 -14.06 -3.08 11.02
C ARG A 211 -12.90 -3.64 11.83
N SER A 212 -12.99 -4.92 12.20
CA SER A 212 -11.91 -5.62 12.91
C SER A 212 -10.60 -5.66 12.13
N ALA A 213 -10.68 -5.76 10.80
CA ALA A 213 -9.52 -5.78 9.91
C ALA A 213 -8.83 -4.40 9.80
N GLY A 214 -9.51 -3.29 10.07
CA GLY A 214 -8.85 -1.98 10.08
C GLY A 214 -8.22 -1.58 11.43
N GLN A 215 -8.51 -2.29 12.52
CA GLN A 215 -8.30 -1.78 13.90
C GLN A 215 -7.33 -2.64 14.73
N ASN A 216 -6.03 -2.59 14.42
CA ASN A 216 -4.97 -3.35 15.12
C ASN A 216 -4.18 -2.53 16.17
N SER A 217 -4.77 -1.51 16.79
CA SER A 217 -4.06 -0.65 17.77
C SER A 217 -4.17 -1.17 19.22
N ILE A 218 -3.03 -1.58 19.78
CA ILE A 218 -2.91 -2.31 21.08
C ILE A 218 -2.57 -1.40 22.28
N ALA A 219 -2.73 -0.08 22.16
CA ALA A 219 -2.73 0.79 23.33
C ALA A 219 -3.98 0.52 24.20
N THR A 220 -3.88 -0.46 25.09
CA THR A 220 -4.84 -0.79 26.14
C THR A 220 -4.14 -0.47 27.46
N GLY A 221 -4.84 0.03 28.48
CA GLY A 221 -4.19 0.40 29.75
C GLY A 221 -3.40 -0.74 30.42
N SER A 222 -3.70 -1.99 30.06
CA SER A 222 -2.90 -3.17 30.35
C SER A 222 -3.16 -4.25 29.29
N GLN A 223 -2.22 -5.17 29.08
CA GLN A 223 -2.44 -6.37 28.27
C GLN A 223 -3.75 -7.06 28.70
N PRO A 224 -4.67 -7.35 27.77
CA PRO A 224 -5.89 -8.09 28.08
C PRO A 224 -5.60 -9.48 28.67
N ALA A 225 -6.47 -9.94 29.58
CA ALA A 225 -6.50 -11.33 29.99
C ALA A 225 -7.51 -12.08 29.11
N GLY A 226 -7.24 -13.36 28.82
CA GLY A 226 -8.11 -14.19 27.99
C GLY A 226 -7.72 -15.66 28.06
N VAL A 227 -8.29 -16.46 27.16
CA VAL A 227 -8.13 -17.92 27.15
C VAL A 227 -6.69 -18.38 26.86
N LEU A 228 -5.86 -17.52 26.25
CA LEU A 228 -4.45 -17.77 25.97
C LEU A 228 -3.52 -17.18 27.04
N SER A 229 -4.04 -16.64 28.14
CA SER A 229 -3.22 -16.15 29.25
C SER A 229 -2.26 -17.22 29.77
N GLY A 230 -0.98 -16.86 29.84
CA GLY A 230 0.09 -17.76 30.26
C GLY A 230 0.64 -18.66 29.15
N ARG A 231 0.15 -18.55 27.91
CA ARG A 231 0.67 -19.26 26.73
C ARG A 231 1.63 -18.39 25.91
N THR A 232 2.59 -19.02 25.24
CA THR A 232 3.48 -18.34 24.29
C THR A 232 3.18 -18.82 22.88
N MET A 233 3.00 -17.87 21.96
CA MET A 233 2.77 -18.13 20.55
C MET A 233 4.04 -17.73 19.79
N PHE A 234 4.80 -18.73 19.36
CA PHE A 234 5.90 -18.54 18.41
C PHE A 234 5.34 -18.66 16.99
N PHE A 235 5.70 -17.75 16.10
CA PHE A 235 5.26 -17.82 14.71
C PHE A 235 6.24 -17.15 13.76
N SER A 236 6.17 -17.57 12.50
CA SER A 236 7.02 -17.08 11.41
C SER A 236 6.15 -16.65 10.23
N PRO A 237 6.40 -15.50 9.60
CA PRO A 237 5.78 -15.15 8.33
C PRO A 237 6.51 -15.77 7.12
N GLY A 238 7.12 -16.95 7.31
CA GLY A 238 7.79 -17.69 6.25
C GLY A 238 8.96 -16.91 5.65
N HIS A 239 9.00 -16.84 4.33
CA HIS A 239 10.14 -16.36 3.55
C HIS A 239 10.36 -14.83 3.56
N GLY A 240 11.43 -14.35 2.93
CA GLY A 240 11.80 -12.92 2.87
C GLY A 240 13.00 -12.69 1.95
N TYR A 241 13.45 -11.44 1.81
CA TYR A 241 14.65 -11.13 1.05
C TYR A 241 15.88 -11.85 1.62
N VAL A 242 16.65 -12.49 0.74
CA VAL A 242 17.91 -13.16 1.07
C VAL A 242 19.02 -12.72 0.12
N SER A 243 20.23 -12.58 0.63
CA SER A 243 21.43 -12.47 -0.18
C SER A 243 21.80 -13.83 -0.77
N ASN A 244 22.20 -13.85 -2.03
CA ASN A 244 22.88 -14.99 -2.64
C ASN A 244 24.41 -14.88 -2.48
N ASP A 245 25.13 -15.91 -2.92
CA ASP A 245 26.60 -15.99 -2.83
C ASP A 245 27.33 -14.86 -3.58
N SER A 246 26.66 -14.18 -4.51
CA SER A 246 27.18 -13.02 -5.26
C SER A 246 26.90 -11.68 -4.59
N GLY A 247 26.24 -11.66 -3.42
CA GLY A 247 25.85 -10.44 -2.71
C GLY A 247 24.64 -9.73 -3.31
N SER A 248 23.87 -10.40 -4.18
CA SER A 248 22.60 -9.88 -4.71
C SER A 248 21.43 -10.29 -3.81
N TRP A 249 20.46 -9.39 -3.64
CA TRP A 249 19.30 -9.61 -2.78
C TRP A 249 18.04 -9.84 -3.61
N SER A 250 17.31 -10.91 -3.34
CA SER A 250 16.01 -11.22 -3.97
C SER A 250 15.04 -11.82 -2.96
N THR A 251 13.74 -11.75 -3.24
CA THR A 251 12.76 -12.55 -2.50
C THR A 251 13.02 -14.04 -2.75
N GLN A 252 12.66 -14.88 -1.79
CA GLN A 252 12.81 -16.34 -1.93
C GLN A 252 11.64 -16.97 -2.69
N ARG A 253 10.54 -16.24 -2.83
CA ARG A 253 9.38 -16.59 -3.67
C ARG A 253 9.18 -15.55 -4.76
N GLY A 254 8.68 -16.02 -5.89
CA GLY A 254 8.43 -15.20 -7.07
C GLY A 254 7.13 -14.39 -6.97
N PHE A 255 7.01 -13.40 -7.85
CA PHE A 255 5.83 -12.56 -7.98
C PHE A 255 4.83 -13.22 -8.93
N SER A 256 3.59 -13.39 -8.48
CA SER A 256 2.54 -13.99 -9.29
C SER A 256 1.19 -13.42 -8.91
N LYS A 257 0.36 -13.06 -9.91
CA LYS A 257 -1.03 -12.61 -9.72
C LYS A 257 -1.19 -11.44 -8.74
N GLY A 258 -0.23 -10.51 -8.73
CA GLY A 258 -0.21 -9.35 -7.84
C GLY A 258 0.17 -9.69 -6.39
N MET A 259 0.70 -10.89 -6.14
CA MET A 259 1.10 -11.40 -4.83
C MET A 259 2.59 -11.78 -4.83
N ASN A 260 3.17 -11.71 -3.64
CA ASN A 260 4.40 -12.40 -3.29
C ASN A 260 4.20 -13.02 -1.89
N GLU A 261 4.47 -14.31 -1.76
CA GLU A 261 4.28 -15.07 -0.52
C GLU A 261 5.05 -14.43 0.67
N ASP A 262 6.30 -14.02 0.45
CA ASP A 262 7.20 -13.47 1.47
C ASP A 262 6.61 -12.24 2.19
N PHE A 263 5.83 -11.44 1.47
CA PHE A 263 5.14 -10.26 1.99
C PHE A 263 3.72 -10.58 2.48
N GLY A 264 2.96 -11.38 1.73
CA GLY A 264 1.59 -11.72 2.09
C GLY A 264 1.51 -12.40 3.47
N ASN A 265 2.50 -13.22 3.81
CA ASN A 265 2.59 -13.88 5.11
C ASN A 265 3.00 -12.91 6.23
N LEU A 266 3.82 -11.90 5.93
CA LEU A 266 4.16 -10.84 6.88
C LEU A 266 2.94 -9.98 7.21
N ASP A 267 2.17 -9.62 6.20
CA ASP A 267 0.96 -8.82 6.37
C ASP A 267 -0.08 -9.61 7.19
N GLN A 268 -0.16 -10.94 7.01
CA GLN A 268 -0.96 -11.86 7.81
C GLN A 268 -0.54 -11.91 9.30
N ALA A 269 0.77 -11.95 9.55
CA ALA A 269 1.35 -12.08 10.88
C ALA A 269 1.01 -10.88 11.79
N ASN A 270 0.85 -9.69 11.21
CA ASN A 270 0.46 -8.47 11.93
C ASN A 270 -0.92 -8.57 12.59
N TYR A 271 -1.91 -9.13 11.89
CA TYR A 271 -3.23 -9.41 12.46
C TYR A 271 -3.16 -10.46 13.56
N PHE A 272 -2.47 -11.57 13.26
CA PHE A 272 -2.38 -12.70 14.17
C PHE A 272 -1.76 -12.30 15.51
N ALA A 273 -0.66 -11.54 15.48
CA ALA A 273 -0.01 -11.00 16.66
C ALA A 273 -0.99 -10.22 17.55
N SER A 274 -1.81 -9.37 16.92
CA SER A 274 -2.73 -8.51 17.64
C SER A 274 -3.85 -9.31 18.34
N LEU A 275 -4.39 -10.30 17.64
CA LEU A 275 -5.45 -11.17 18.18
C LEU A 275 -4.93 -12.11 19.27
N VAL A 276 -3.70 -12.62 19.16
CA VAL A 276 -3.05 -13.40 20.22
C VAL A 276 -2.89 -12.54 21.48
N PHE A 277 -2.42 -11.31 21.34
CA PHE A 277 -2.25 -10.39 22.46
C PHE A 277 -3.58 -10.10 23.16
N ASN A 278 -4.65 -9.89 22.39
CA ASN A 278 -5.99 -9.65 22.89
C ASN A 278 -6.63 -10.86 23.60
N ALA A 279 -6.24 -12.08 23.21
CA ALA A 279 -6.58 -13.31 23.92
C ALA A 279 -5.68 -13.58 25.15
N GLY A 280 -4.74 -12.68 25.45
CA GLY A 280 -3.84 -12.72 26.59
C GLY A 280 -2.55 -13.53 26.39
N GLY A 281 -2.26 -13.97 25.17
CA GLY A 281 -1.05 -14.72 24.83
C GLY A 281 0.21 -13.83 24.74
N THR A 282 1.37 -14.43 24.98
CA THR A 282 2.67 -13.79 24.69
C THR A 282 3.02 -13.97 23.20
N VAL A 283 3.41 -12.88 22.53
CA VAL A 283 3.63 -12.82 21.08
C VAL A 283 5.13 -12.84 20.77
N VAL A 284 5.57 -13.84 20.00
CA VAL A 284 6.96 -13.95 19.52
C VAL A 284 6.97 -14.24 18.02
N CYS A 285 7.34 -13.24 17.22
CA CYS A 285 7.43 -13.35 15.77
C CYS A 285 8.89 -13.47 15.32
N MET A 286 9.17 -14.37 14.38
CA MET A 286 10.52 -14.60 13.83
C MET A 286 10.96 -13.56 12.78
N ARG A 287 10.08 -12.60 12.47
CA ARG A 287 10.37 -11.36 11.73
C ARG A 287 9.70 -10.17 12.44
N PRO A 288 10.19 -8.93 12.26
CA PRO A 288 9.60 -7.76 12.87
C PRO A 288 8.12 -7.56 12.49
N LEU A 289 7.28 -7.20 13.45
CA LEU A 289 5.90 -6.79 13.27
C LEU A 289 5.81 -5.27 13.03
N GLY A 290 4.76 -4.81 12.37
CA GLY A 290 4.53 -3.42 12.00
C GLY A 290 5.30 -2.99 10.75
N ASN A 291 5.18 -1.70 10.42
CA ASN A 291 5.84 -1.08 9.27
C ASN A 291 6.51 0.22 9.72
N GLN A 292 7.74 0.11 10.23
CA GLN A 292 8.44 1.22 10.86
C GLN A 292 9.94 1.18 10.55
N VAL A 293 10.34 1.98 9.56
CA VAL A 293 11.71 2.07 9.04
C VAL A 293 12.68 2.81 9.96
N LYS A 294 12.18 3.50 11.00
CA LYS A 294 13.01 4.10 12.05
C LYS A 294 13.17 3.11 13.19
N GLU A 295 14.33 3.11 13.84
CA GLU A 295 14.55 2.34 15.04
C GLU A 295 15.37 3.08 16.08
N VAL A 296 15.16 2.73 17.35
CA VAL A 296 16.03 3.03 18.47
C VAL A 296 16.09 1.80 19.37
N VAL A 297 17.30 1.26 19.58
CA VAL A 297 17.52 0.15 20.52
C VAL A 297 18.34 0.68 21.69
N LEU A 298 17.81 0.51 22.90
CA LEU A 298 18.47 0.91 24.14
C LEU A 298 18.84 -0.32 24.96
N ASP A 299 20.13 -0.58 25.10
CA ASP A 299 20.73 -1.53 26.04
C ASP A 299 20.78 -0.93 27.46
N ASN A 300 20.83 -1.76 28.51
CA ASN A 300 20.88 -1.34 29.92
C ASN A 300 22.13 -0.51 30.28
N THR A 301 23.13 -0.45 29.41
CA THR A 301 24.33 0.38 29.52
C THR A 301 24.23 1.71 28.78
N SER A 302 23.16 1.93 28.01
CA SER A 302 22.94 3.16 27.24
C SER A 302 22.75 4.38 28.16
N ASN A 303 23.24 5.54 27.75
CA ASN A 303 23.12 6.80 28.50
C ASN A 303 21.66 7.25 28.72
N ASP A 304 20.76 6.77 27.86
CA ASP A 304 19.32 7.07 27.92
C ASP A 304 18.53 6.12 28.82
N VAL A 305 19.23 5.26 29.57
CA VAL A 305 18.64 4.36 30.58
C VAL A 305 18.95 4.86 31.99
N THR A 306 17.90 5.00 32.79
CA THR A 306 18.03 5.44 34.20
C THR A 306 17.50 4.37 35.15
N PHE A 307 18.26 4.11 36.23
CA PHE A 307 17.90 3.13 37.25
C PHE A 307 17.51 3.82 38.55
N THR A 308 16.38 3.42 39.13
CA THR A 308 15.93 3.85 40.46
C THR A 308 16.03 2.67 41.43
N PRO A 309 16.56 2.85 42.66
CA PRO A 309 17.15 4.09 43.20
C PRO A 309 18.55 4.39 42.62
N SER A 310 19.27 3.39 42.09
CA SER A 310 20.52 3.57 41.35
C SER A 310 20.87 2.31 40.56
N ALA A 311 21.77 2.43 39.58
CA ALA A 311 22.26 1.27 38.83
C ALA A 311 23.03 0.27 39.74
N ALA A 312 23.65 0.75 40.82
CA ALA A 312 24.36 -0.10 41.79
C ALA A 312 23.43 -1.01 42.61
N SER A 313 22.15 -0.67 42.69
CA SER A 313 21.12 -1.52 43.31
C SER A 313 20.72 -2.71 42.44
N TRP A 314 21.08 -2.67 41.15
CA TRP A 314 20.86 -3.75 40.19
C TRP A 314 22.20 -4.49 39.98
N THR A 315 22.19 -5.80 40.21
CA THR A 315 23.41 -6.62 40.09
C THR A 315 23.73 -6.81 38.61
N LEU A 316 24.97 -6.56 38.22
CA LEU A 316 25.46 -6.84 36.86
C LEU A 316 25.73 -8.35 36.73
N SER A 317 25.30 -8.98 35.64
CA SER A 317 25.64 -10.38 35.37
C SER A 317 27.13 -10.56 35.06
N GLY A 318 27.61 -11.81 35.16
CA GLY A 318 28.91 -12.20 34.62
C GLY A 318 28.85 -12.33 33.08
N SER A 319 30.02 -12.38 32.44
CA SER A 319 30.16 -12.59 30.99
C SER A 319 29.62 -13.95 30.54
N GLY A 320 29.12 -14.05 29.31
CA GLY A 320 28.70 -15.33 28.70
C GLY A 320 27.26 -15.74 29.01
N THR A 321 26.39 -14.77 29.32
CA THR A 321 24.94 -14.98 29.37
C THR A 321 24.29 -14.66 28.02
N ASP A 322 23.17 -15.30 27.69
CA ASP A 322 22.40 -14.95 26.49
C ASP A 322 21.63 -13.62 26.75
N ASN A 323 22.34 -12.50 26.64
CA ASN A 323 21.84 -11.13 26.76
C ASN A 323 22.10 -10.33 25.48
N TYR A 324 21.36 -9.25 25.30
CA TYR A 324 21.61 -8.31 24.22
C TYR A 324 22.94 -7.57 24.46
N GLY A 325 23.66 -7.24 23.38
CA GLY A 325 24.98 -6.61 23.46
C GLY A 325 26.11 -7.55 23.89
N ASN A 326 25.90 -8.86 24.01
CA ASN A 326 26.95 -9.82 24.34
C ASN A 326 28.11 -9.78 23.32
N SER A 327 27.80 -9.58 22.03
CA SER A 327 28.79 -9.39 20.97
C SER A 327 29.67 -8.14 21.16
N THR A 328 29.20 -7.17 21.93
CA THR A 328 29.91 -5.91 22.27
C THR A 328 30.46 -5.90 23.70
N GLY A 329 30.31 -7.01 24.44
CA GLY A 329 30.77 -7.16 25.82
C GLY A 329 29.87 -6.51 26.87
N ASN A 330 28.65 -6.10 26.50
CA ASN A 330 27.65 -5.63 27.45
C ASN A 330 27.04 -6.80 28.22
N ASN A 331 26.75 -6.58 29.51
CA ASN A 331 26.11 -7.54 30.40
C ASN A 331 24.76 -6.98 30.87
N MET A 332 23.78 -7.86 31.03
CA MET A 332 22.48 -7.52 31.62
C MET A 332 22.58 -7.19 33.12
N ARG A 333 21.58 -6.46 33.61
CA ARG A 333 21.39 -6.19 35.05
C ARG A 333 20.19 -6.95 35.59
N TYR A 334 20.22 -7.33 36.86
CA TYR A 334 19.09 -8.00 37.50
C TYR A 334 18.87 -7.58 38.95
N ILE A 335 17.64 -7.76 39.42
CA ILE A 335 17.24 -7.51 40.81
C ILE A 335 16.17 -8.52 41.24
N ASN A 336 16.03 -8.75 42.55
CA ASN A 336 14.92 -9.56 43.07
C ASN A 336 13.58 -8.83 42.88
N SER A 337 12.57 -9.57 42.46
CA SER A 337 11.18 -9.11 42.46
C SER A 337 10.69 -8.79 43.87
N GLN A 338 9.80 -7.82 43.99
CA GLN A 338 9.15 -7.41 45.23
C GLN A 338 7.62 -7.37 45.07
N PRO A 339 6.84 -7.56 46.14
CA PRO A 339 5.38 -7.42 46.08
C PRO A 339 4.89 -6.01 45.74
N LEU A 340 5.73 -4.99 45.96
CA LEU A 340 5.51 -3.59 45.61
C LEU A 340 6.74 -3.05 44.88
N GLU A 341 6.54 -2.09 43.98
CA GLU A 341 7.63 -1.44 43.26
C GLU A 341 8.58 -0.72 44.23
N THR A 342 9.86 -1.09 44.17
CA THR A 342 10.94 -0.46 44.93
C THR A 342 12.13 -0.10 44.06
N ALA A 343 12.19 -0.63 42.83
CA ALA A 343 13.23 -0.34 41.86
C ALA A 343 12.68 -0.39 40.43
N THR A 344 13.23 0.47 39.57
CA THR A 344 12.88 0.53 38.14
C THR A 344 14.10 0.73 37.25
N ALA A 345 14.01 0.30 36.00
CA ALA A 345 14.89 0.69 34.91
C ALA A 345 14.06 1.36 33.81
N THR A 346 14.33 2.62 33.50
CA THR A 346 13.57 3.42 32.52
C THR A 346 14.40 3.66 31.27
N TYR A 347 13.89 3.22 30.13
CA TYR A 347 14.47 3.32 28.79
C TYR A 347 13.74 4.43 28.03
N ALA A 348 14.38 5.60 27.84
CA ALA A 348 13.75 6.78 27.27
C ALA A 348 14.45 7.21 25.95
N PRO A 349 14.01 6.69 24.79
CA PRO A 349 14.67 6.94 23.51
C PRO A 349 14.54 8.40 23.04
N ILE A 350 15.46 8.82 22.16
CA ILE A 350 15.27 9.97 21.28
C ILE A 350 14.56 9.46 20.03
N ILE A 351 13.24 9.64 19.93
CA ILE A 351 12.46 9.19 18.78
C ILE A 351 12.79 10.08 17.56
N PRO A 352 13.27 9.52 16.43
CA PRO A 352 13.70 10.33 15.29
C PRO A 352 12.54 11.05 14.60
N GLU A 353 11.39 10.40 14.53
CA GLU A 353 10.21 10.86 13.79
C GLU A 353 8.94 10.39 14.50
N ALA A 354 7.91 11.23 14.54
CA ALA A 354 6.65 10.84 15.16
C ALA A 354 5.96 9.74 14.34
N GLY A 355 5.39 8.74 15.00
CA GLY A 355 4.73 7.64 14.31
C GLY A 355 4.42 6.46 15.21
N TRP A 356 3.87 5.41 14.61
CA TRP A 356 3.69 4.11 15.29
C TRP A 356 4.97 3.29 15.33
N TYR A 357 5.40 2.94 16.54
CA TYR A 357 6.54 2.06 16.76
C TYR A 357 6.07 0.75 17.40
N PRO A 358 6.38 -0.40 16.80
CA PRO A 358 6.40 -1.66 17.53
C PRO A 358 7.46 -1.59 18.63
N VAL A 359 7.10 -2.02 19.83
CA VAL A 359 7.98 -2.02 21.00
C VAL A 359 8.28 -3.46 21.39
N TYR A 360 9.55 -3.78 21.61
CA TYR A 360 10.00 -5.10 22.03
C TYR A 360 10.86 -5.02 23.27
N CYS A 361 10.82 -6.07 24.10
CA CYS A 361 11.80 -6.29 25.15
C CYS A 361 12.74 -7.44 24.81
N PHE A 362 13.94 -7.36 25.35
CA PHE A 362 14.91 -8.45 25.40
C PHE A 362 15.21 -8.75 26.88
N ALA A 363 15.23 -10.03 27.23
CA ALA A 363 15.72 -10.50 28.51
C ALA A 363 16.14 -11.97 28.42
N ASN A 364 17.08 -12.39 29.25
CA ASN A 364 17.49 -13.78 29.35
C ASN A 364 16.43 -14.64 30.07
N ALA A 365 15.99 -15.74 29.44
CA ALA A 365 15.05 -16.68 30.04
C ALA A 365 15.71 -17.69 30.98
N SER A 366 15.07 -17.96 32.13
CA SER A 366 15.55 -18.95 33.11
C SER A 366 14.49 -19.37 34.14
N ASN A 367 14.62 -20.56 34.71
CA ASN A 367 13.72 -21.07 35.75
C ASN A 367 13.80 -20.33 37.10
N ASN A 368 14.71 -19.36 37.27
CA ASN A 368 14.77 -18.48 38.43
C ASN A 368 14.21 -17.07 38.19
N ARG A 369 13.60 -16.80 37.02
CA ARG A 369 12.88 -15.55 36.76
C ARG A 369 11.55 -15.50 37.50
N CYS A 370 11.03 -14.29 37.68
CA CYS A 370 9.65 -14.11 38.14
C CYS A 370 8.64 -14.58 37.08
N SER A 371 7.41 -14.91 37.48
CA SER A 371 6.37 -15.39 36.55
C SER A 371 5.70 -14.30 35.70
N GLY A 372 6.09 -13.05 35.82
CA GLY A 372 5.43 -11.94 35.11
C GLY A 372 6.13 -10.61 35.34
N GLN A 373 7.27 -10.43 34.67
CA GLN A 373 8.02 -9.18 34.70
C GLN A 373 7.19 -8.07 34.08
N LEU A 374 7.03 -6.96 34.80
CA LEU A 374 6.22 -5.82 34.38
C LEU A 374 7.02 -4.85 33.53
N TYR A 375 6.54 -4.65 32.31
CA TYR A 375 6.94 -3.59 31.39
C TYR A 375 5.83 -2.53 31.35
N ARG A 376 6.20 -1.27 31.53
CA ARG A 376 5.26 -0.16 31.45
C ARG A 376 5.65 0.77 30.31
N ILE A 377 4.80 0.84 29.30
CA ILE A 377 5.02 1.62 28.09
C ILE A 377 4.34 2.97 28.30
N LYS A 378 5.15 4.01 28.45
CA LYS A 378 4.70 5.39 28.61
C LYS A 378 4.50 6.05 27.25
N HIS A 379 3.30 6.54 26.99
CA HIS A 379 2.89 7.16 25.73
C HIS A 379 1.97 8.37 25.98
N SER A 380 1.47 9.03 24.93
CA SER A 380 0.72 10.29 25.05
C SER A 380 -0.55 10.22 25.91
N ALA A 381 -1.25 9.08 25.92
CA ALA A 381 -2.44 8.90 26.74
C ALA A 381 -2.18 8.45 28.20
N GLY A 382 -0.96 8.06 28.56
CA GLY A 382 -0.65 7.48 29.87
C GLY A 382 0.35 6.33 29.79
N GLU A 383 0.08 5.26 30.55
CA GLU A 383 1.01 4.14 30.72
C GLU A 383 0.29 2.79 30.53
N THR A 384 0.68 2.04 29.49
CA THR A 384 0.22 0.66 29.25
C THR A 384 1.08 -0.34 29.99
N GLN A 385 0.47 -1.29 30.70
CA GLN A 385 1.17 -2.35 31.43
C GLN A 385 1.13 -3.69 30.70
N VAL A 386 2.30 -4.30 30.46
CA VAL A 386 2.43 -5.63 29.85
C VAL A 386 3.29 -6.51 30.75
N ARG A 387 2.90 -7.77 30.95
CA ARG A 387 3.67 -8.71 31.76
C ARG A 387 4.18 -9.86 30.91
N VAL A 388 5.49 -10.09 30.95
CA VAL A 388 6.13 -11.20 30.22
C VAL A 388 6.70 -12.20 31.22
N ASN A 389 6.39 -13.48 31.02
CA ASN A 389 6.91 -14.56 31.85
C ASN A 389 8.28 -15.04 31.31
N HIS A 390 9.36 -14.41 31.75
CA HIS A 390 10.72 -14.81 31.36
C HIS A 390 11.22 -16.13 31.98
N ARG A 391 10.35 -16.87 32.68
CA ARG A 391 10.59 -18.30 32.96
C ARG A 391 10.36 -19.16 31.73
N ARG A 392 9.67 -18.62 30.72
CA ARG A 392 9.20 -19.33 29.54
C ARG A 392 9.81 -18.86 28.23
N VAL A 393 10.12 -17.57 28.15
CA VAL A 393 10.54 -16.93 26.89
C VAL A 393 11.59 -15.85 27.13
N GLY A 394 12.57 -15.75 26.25
CA GLY A 394 13.63 -14.74 26.29
C GLY A 394 14.72 -15.04 25.26
N ARG A 395 15.91 -14.48 25.41
CA ARG A 395 17.06 -14.65 24.47
C ARG A 395 16.77 -14.20 23.02
N GLY A 396 15.78 -13.33 22.86
CA GLY A 396 15.32 -12.77 21.60
C GLY A 396 14.25 -11.71 21.87
N TRP A 397 13.82 -11.01 20.82
CA TRP A 397 12.82 -9.95 20.93
C TRP A 397 11.41 -10.51 21.21
N VAL A 398 10.81 -10.06 22.31
CA VAL A 398 9.40 -10.34 22.67
C VAL A 398 8.59 -9.07 22.47
N TRP A 399 7.49 -9.17 21.74
CA TRP A 399 6.67 -8.01 21.37
C TRP A 399 5.78 -7.53 22.53
N LEU A 400 5.78 -6.23 22.79
CA LEU A 400 5.03 -5.58 23.87
C LEU A 400 3.83 -4.76 23.39
N GLY A 401 3.67 -4.57 22.08
CA GLY A 401 2.61 -3.72 21.52
C GLY A 401 3.12 -2.76 20.45
N ASN A 402 2.17 -2.09 19.79
CA ASN A 402 2.43 -0.97 18.89
C ASN A 402 1.89 0.31 19.54
N TYR A 403 2.73 1.34 19.64
CA TYR A 403 2.40 2.58 20.33
C TYR A 403 2.81 3.79 19.48
N TYR A 404 2.04 4.87 19.55
CA TYR A 404 2.40 6.11 18.87
C TYR A 404 3.33 6.92 19.76
N PHE A 405 4.46 7.38 19.21
CA PHE A 405 5.38 8.28 19.90
C PHE A 405 5.57 9.55 19.09
N TYR A 406 5.67 10.68 19.79
CA TYR A 406 6.11 11.94 19.20
C TYR A 406 7.63 11.96 19.05
N ALA A 407 8.13 12.71 18.06
CA ALA A 407 9.57 12.91 17.88
C ALA A 407 10.23 13.58 19.10
N GLY A 408 11.50 13.27 19.32
CA GLY A 408 12.30 13.76 20.44
C GLY A 408 12.31 12.81 21.64
N LYS A 409 12.84 13.30 22.76
CA LYS A 409 13.01 12.51 24.01
C LYS A 409 12.03 12.97 25.07
N ASN A 410 11.22 12.06 25.58
CA ASN A 410 10.28 12.35 26.66
C ASN A 410 10.07 11.14 27.58
N ALA A 411 10.67 11.14 28.78
CA ALA A 411 10.56 10.02 29.72
C ALA A 411 9.16 9.86 30.38
N VAL A 412 8.26 10.83 30.20
CA VAL A 412 6.89 10.80 30.74
C VAL A 412 5.91 10.22 29.73
N THR A 413 6.10 10.50 28.44
CA THR A 413 5.17 10.10 27.36
C THR A 413 5.85 9.37 26.19
N GLY A 414 7.06 8.85 26.40
CA GLY A 414 7.86 8.16 25.39
C GLY A 414 9.00 7.36 26.00
N ALA A 415 8.65 6.33 26.78
CA ALA A 415 9.62 5.46 27.44
C ALA A 415 9.04 4.07 27.75
N VAL A 416 9.92 3.11 28.05
CA VAL A 416 9.54 1.84 28.67
C VAL A 416 10.19 1.71 30.03
N VAL A 417 9.41 1.33 31.05
CA VAL A 417 9.88 1.12 32.42
C VAL A 417 9.77 -0.35 32.77
N ILE A 418 10.90 -0.96 33.14
CA ILE A 418 10.93 -2.27 33.78
C ILE A 418 10.78 -2.07 35.28
N SER A 419 9.81 -2.75 35.87
CA SER A 419 9.54 -2.70 37.31
C SER A 419 9.95 -4.00 37.99
N ASN A 420 10.46 -3.90 39.21
CA ASN A 420 10.67 -5.08 40.04
C ASN A 420 9.39 -5.60 40.74
N GLU A 421 8.22 -5.02 40.45
CA GLU A 421 6.95 -5.44 41.04
C GLU A 421 6.44 -6.77 40.46
N THR A 422 6.24 -7.75 41.34
CA THR A 422 5.54 -9.01 41.04
C THR A 422 4.50 -9.26 42.14
N PRO A 423 3.21 -8.93 41.88
CA PRO A 423 2.15 -9.11 42.86
C PRO A 423 1.85 -10.59 43.11
N SER A 424 1.26 -10.89 44.27
CA SER A 424 0.73 -12.21 44.59
C SER A 424 -0.73 -12.33 44.10
N PRO A 425 -1.15 -13.45 43.47
CA PRO A 425 -0.38 -14.67 43.24
C PRO A 425 0.60 -14.52 42.06
N GLY A 426 1.86 -14.89 42.29
CA GLY A 426 2.93 -14.86 41.30
C GLY A 426 4.18 -15.52 41.85
N THR A 427 5.00 -16.11 40.99
CA THR A 427 6.29 -16.70 41.39
C THR A 427 7.32 -15.59 41.50
N ALA A 428 7.80 -15.34 42.71
CA ALA A 428 8.94 -14.45 42.94
C ALA A 428 10.21 -14.99 42.27
N GLY A 429 11.09 -14.08 41.85
CA GLY A 429 12.34 -14.45 41.19
C GLY A 429 13.13 -13.22 40.74
N LEU A 430 14.03 -13.42 39.79
CA LEU A 430 14.83 -12.34 39.23
C LEU A 430 14.05 -11.58 38.14
N ILE A 431 14.21 -10.26 38.16
CA ILE A 431 13.78 -9.29 37.16
C ILE A 431 15.02 -8.87 36.38
N ILE A 432 14.94 -8.85 35.06
CA ILE A 432 16.07 -8.60 34.16
C ILE A 432 15.88 -7.25 33.45
N ALA A 433 16.87 -6.38 33.55
CA ALA A 433 17.00 -5.17 32.75
C ALA A 433 18.13 -5.38 31.74
N ASP A 434 17.76 -5.49 30.47
CA ASP A 434 18.67 -5.74 29.35
C ASP A 434 18.37 -4.72 28.24
N ALA A 435 17.61 -5.05 27.19
CA ALA A 435 17.34 -4.11 26.10
C ALA A 435 15.86 -3.87 25.78
N ILE A 436 15.55 -2.65 25.31
CA ILE A 436 14.26 -2.27 24.76
C ILE A 436 14.47 -1.74 23.34
N ARG A 437 13.64 -2.21 22.39
CA ARG A 437 13.63 -1.75 21.00
C ARG A 437 12.34 -0.99 20.70
N PHE A 438 12.49 0.13 20.00
CA PHE A 438 11.41 0.92 19.43
C PHE A 438 11.59 0.93 17.91
N GLY A 439 10.65 0.34 17.16
CA GLY A 439 10.70 0.30 15.69
C GLY A 439 11.48 -0.88 15.11
N ASN A 440 11.43 -1.02 13.79
CA ASN A 440 12.02 -2.15 13.07
C ASN A 440 13.33 -1.77 12.38
N GLY A 441 13.43 -0.55 11.86
CA GLY A 441 14.65 -0.09 11.18
C GLY A 441 14.81 -0.64 9.77
N MET A 442 16.00 -0.46 9.22
CA MET A 442 16.38 -0.97 7.90
C MET A 442 17.30 -2.18 8.03
N GLY A 443 17.41 -2.97 6.95
CA GLY A 443 18.36 -4.06 6.83
C GLY A 443 19.80 -3.56 6.81
N ASP A 444 20.56 -3.90 7.84
CA ASP A 444 21.92 -3.43 8.10
C ASP A 444 22.95 -4.57 8.24
N ILE A 445 22.50 -5.82 8.11
CA ILE A 445 23.38 -6.99 8.14
C ILE A 445 24.13 -7.10 6.81
N ASN A 446 25.46 -7.03 6.88
CA ASN A 446 26.32 -7.32 5.73
C ASN A 446 26.39 -8.83 5.49
N SER A 447 25.77 -9.29 4.41
CA SER A 447 25.86 -10.67 3.91
C SER A 447 26.52 -10.66 2.54
N HIS A 448 27.50 -11.55 2.35
CA HIS A 448 28.22 -11.70 1.06
C HIS A 448 28.76 -10.38 0.45
N GLY A 449 29.10 -9.39 1.30
CA GLY A 449 29.70 -8.12 0.89
C GLY A 449 28.73 -6.98 0.61
N SER A 450 27.41 -7.17 0.81
CA SER A 450 26.39 -6.14 0.63
C SER A 450 25.36 -6.14 1.77
N ILE A 451 24.60 -5.05 1.87
CA ILE A 451 23.39 -4.94 2.71
C ILE A 451 22.18 -4.84 1.79
N SER A 452 20.99 -5.24 2.27
CA SER A 452 19.77 -5.18 1.47
C SER A 452 19.35 -3.74 1.15
N GLY A 453 19.51 -2.82 2.12
CA GLY A 453 18.97 -1.47 2.05
C GLY A 453 17.43 -1.40 2.11
N LEU A 454 16.77 -2.51 2.42
CA LEU A 454 15.31 -2.64 2.49
C LEU A 454 14.81 -2.51 3.95
N GLU A 455 13.50 -2.37 4.13
CA GLU A 455 12.92 -2.39 5.46
C GLU A 455 13.18 -3.74 6.15
N ARG A 456 13.53 -3.73 7.44
CA ARG A 456 13.96 -4.97 8.14
C ARG A 456 12.87 -6.03 8.17
N GLU A 457 11.60 -5.62 8.22
CA GLU A 457 10.50 -6.57 8.12
C GLU A 457 10.43 -7.29 6.77
N ALA A 458 10.98 -6.76 5.67
CA ALA A 458 10.99 -7.43 4.36
C ALA A 458 12.10 -8.48 4.22
N GLU A 459 13.12 -8.45 5.06
CA GLU A 459 14.21 -9.43 5.07
C GLU A 459 13.73 -10.79 5.62
N ALA A 460 14.42 -11.85 5.20
CA ALA A 460 14.22 -13.19 5.74
C ALA A 460 14.48 -13.25 7.27
N ASN A 461 13.89 -14.25 7.94
CA ASN A 461 13.98 -14.40 9.40
C ASN A 461 15.44 -14.41 9.86
N ARG A 462 16.35 -15.06 9.12
CA ARG A 462 17.76 -15.20 9.53
C ARG A 462 18.42 -13.87 9.95
N TYR A 463 18.13 -12.78 9.24
CA TYR A 463 18.73 -11.47 9.50
C TYR A 463 18.19 -10.84 10.77
N TRP A 464 16.89 -11.01 11.03
CA TRP A 464 16.27 -10.63 12.29
C TRP A 464 16.85 -11.38 13.47
N LEU A 465 17.07 -12.69 13.30
CA LEU A 465 17.64 -13.56 14.32
C LEU A 465 19.11 -13.22 14.60
N GLN A 466 19.89 -12.92 13.56
CA GLN A 466 21.25 -12.42 13.67
C GLN A 466 21.30 -11.06 14.37
N ALA A 467 20.42 -10.13 14.00
CA ALA A 467 20.28 -8.82 14.65
C ALA A 467 19.76 -8.91 16.10
N SER A 468 19.19 -10.06 16.47
CA SER A 468 18.82 -10.40 17.85
C SER A 468 19.99 -10.98 18.65
N GLU A 469 21.19 -11.05 18.06
CA GLU A 469 22.40 -11.66 18.64
C GLU A 469 22.23 -13.16 18.99
N ALA A 470 21.37 -13.87 18.27
CA ALA A 470 21.29 -15.32 18.38
C ALA A 470 22.64 -15.96 17.97
N PRO A 471 23.05 -17.09 18.57
CA PRO A 471 24.29 -17.76 18.16
C PRO A 471 24.20 -18.26 16.72
N ALA A 472 25.33 -18.33 16.00
CA ALA A 472 25.39 -18.79 14.61
C ALA A 472 24.73 -20.16 14.40
N SER A 473 24.81 -21.08 15.36
CA SER A 473 24.10 -22.38 15.30
C SER A 473 22.57 -22.29 15.19
N VAL A 474 21.98 -21.10 15.43
CA VAL A 474 20.55 -20.83 15.29
C VAL A 474 20.23 -20.25 13.91
N TYR A 475 20.96 -19.23 13.45
CA TYR A 475 20.61 -18.49 12.22
C TYR A 475 21.47 -18.82 10.99
N ASP A 476 22.59 -19.54 11.17
CA ASP A 476 23.64 -19.80 10.19
C ASP A 476 24.13 -21.26 10.33
N ALA A 477 23.23 -22.21 10.09
CA ALA A 477 23.44 -23.65 10.27
C ALA A 477 23.43 -24.43 8.94
N SER A 478 23.34 -23.73 7.81
CA SER A 478 23.24 -24.30 6.45
C SER A 478 24.28 -23.66 5.54
N ASP A 479 24.41 -24.17 4.31
CA ASP A 479 25.41 -23.67 3.35
C ASP A 479 24.99 -22.37 2.63
N THR A 480 23.71 -21.96 2.73
CA THR A 480 23.18 -20.76 2.08
C THR A 480 22.17 -20.03 2.96
N ASP A 481 22.11 -18.71 2.82
CA ASP A 481 21.17 -17.83 3.52
C ASP A 481 19.69 -18.25 3.30
N ALA A 482 19.36 -18.71 2.09
CA ALA A 482 18.02 -19.18 1.74
C ALA A 482 17.64 -20.47 2.48
N ASN A 483 18.56 -21.42 2.60
CA ASN A 483 18.32 -22.66 3.35
C ASN A 483 18.25 -22.38 4.85
N ASP A 484 19.07 -21.45 5.36
CA ASP A 484 19.03 -21.07 6.75
C ASP A 484 17.73 -20.39 7.15
N ASN A 485 17.20 -19.54 6.30
CA ASN A 485 15.91 -18.92 6.52
C ASN A 485 14.79 -19.94 6.79
N VAL A 486 14.80 -21.11 6.13
CA VAL A 486 13.76 -22.14 6.32
C VAL A 486 13.81 -22.74 7.72
N GLY A 487 15.00 -23.12 8.21
CA GLY A 487 15.14 -23.83 9.49
C GLY A 487 15.34 -22.93 10.71
N ALA A 488 15.81 -21.70 10.53
CA ALA A 488 16.16 -20.79 11.62
C ALA A 488 14.97 -20.39 12.52
N PRO A 489 13.73 -20.17 12.00
CA PRO A 489 12.56 -19.87 12.83
C PRO A 489 12.28 -20.90 13.94
N ALA A 490 12.29 -22.19 13.63
CA ALA A 490 12.09 -23.23 14.64
C ALA A 490 13.27 -23.35 15.61
N ARG A 491 14.51 -23.23 15.12
CA ARG A 491 15.70 -23.24 15.99
C ARG A 491 15.69 -22.07 16.96
N MET A 492 15.28 -20.88 16.50
CA MET A 492 15.13 -19.71 17.36
C MET A 492 14.01 -19.92 18.37
N SER A 493 12.86 -20.43 17.94
CA SER A 493 11.74 -20.71 18.84
C SER A 493 12.18 -21.65 19.97
N ALA A 494 12.90 -22.72 19.65
CA ALA A 494 13.48 -23.63 20.64
C ALA A 494 14.56 -22.98 21.51
N TYR A 495 15.38 -22.08 20.96
CA TYR A 495 16.41 -21.36 21.71
C TYR A 495 15.82 -20.35 22.70
N MET A 496 14.78 -19.63 22.28
CA MET A 496 14.07 -18.64 23.08
C MET A 496 13.20 -19.25 24.16
N GLN A 497 12.67 -20.46 23.91
CA GLN A 497 11.82 -21.16 24.85
C GLN A 497 12.64 -21.68 26.04
N GLN A 498 12.02 -21.58 27.21
CA GLN A 498 12.53 -22.12 28.46
C GLN A 498 11.42 -22.94 29.11
N ASP A 499 11.60 -24.25 29.22
CA ASP A 499 10.56 -25.10 29.82
C ASP A 499 10.42 -24.83 31.32
N ASP A 500 9.23 -24.39 31.72
CA ASP A 500 8.80 -24.19 33.10
C ASP A 500 7.97 -25.37 33.65
N GLY A 501 7.89 -26.48 32.90
CA GLY A 501 7.16 -27.69 33.22
C GLY A 501 5.82 -27.83 32.48
N GLN A 502 5.48 -26.89 31.61
CA GLN A 502 4.27 -26.98 30.78
C GLN A 502 4.50 -27.66 29.43
N GLY A 503 5.71 -27.61 28.85
CA GLY A 503 6.01 -28.15 27.52
C GLY A 503 4.93 -27.83 26.47
N PHE A 504 4.46 -28.86 25.75
CA PHE A 504 3.41 -28.78 24.72
C PHE A 504 2.08 -28.18 25.17
N ASN A 505 1.85 -28.07 26.48
CA ASN A 505 0.64 -27.49 27.01
C ASN A 505 0.66 -25.96 27.03
N GLY A 506 1.82 -25.33 26.88
CA GLY A 506 1.93 -23.90 27.09
C GLY A 506 2.59 -23.10 25.98
N ASP A 507 3.35 -23.73 25.08
CA ASP A 507 3.98 -23.06 23.95
C ASP A 507 3.71 -23.83 22.64
N ILE A 508 3.40 -23.11 21.55
CA ILE A 508 3.25 -23.68 20.20
C ILE A 508 3.93 -22.82 19.15
N TYR A 509 4.25 -23.44 18.01
CA TYR A 509 4.83 -22.83 16.83
C TYR A 509 3.86 -22.88 15.63
N LEU A 510 3.79 -21.80 14.85
CA LEU A 510 3.02 -21.72 13.60
C LEU A 510 3.80 -20.98 12.51
N GLY A 511 4.08 -21.65 11.39
CA GLY A 511 4.59 -21.00 10.17
C GLY A 511 3.44 -20.59 9.25
N PHE A 512 3.38 -19.33 8.84
CA PHE A 512 2.44 -18.85 7.81
C PHE A 512 3.07 -18.98 6.43
N HIS A 513 2.39 -19.70 5.54
CA HIS A 513 2.75 -19.89 4.14
C HIS A 513 1.54 -19.74 3.21
N SER A 514 1.80 -19.64 1.91
CA SER A 514 0.79 -19.83 0.87
C SER A 514 1.35 -20.73 -0.22
N ASN A 515 0.52 -21.61 -0.78
CA ASN A 515 1.01 -22.70 -1.60
C ASN A 515 1.00 -22.36 -3.10
N ALA A 516 1.76 -23.11 -3.88
CA ALA A 516 1.67 -23.14 -5.34
C ALA A 516 1.79 -24.59 -5.84
N PHE A 517 1.00 -24.95 -6.85
CA PHE A 517 1.00 -26.30 -7.40
C PHE A 517 0.80 -26.33 -8.91
N ASN A 518 -0.39 -25.97 -9.39
CA ASN A 518 -0.77 -26.09 -10.81
C ASN A 518 -1.70 -24.97 -11.28
N GLY A 519 -1.84 -23.90 -10.48
CA GLY A 519 -2.74 -22.77 -10.72
C GLY A 519 -4.24 -23.05 -10.56
N VAL A 520 -4.65 -24.29 -10.30
CA VAL A 520 -6.05 -24.72 -10.16
C VAL A 520 -6.41 -25.07 -8.72
N ALA A 521 -5.46 -25.63 -7.95
CA ALA A 521 -5.68 -25.95 -6.55
C ALA A 521 -6.08 -24.70 -5.74
N ARG A 522 -6.95 -24.88 -4.73
CA ARG A 522 -7.48 -23.81 -3.89
C ARG A 522 -7.70 -24.28 -2.47
N GLY A 523 -7.82 -23.33 -1.54
CA GLY A 523 -8.15 -23.59 -0.13
C GLY A 523 -6.92 -23.83 0.74
N SER A 524 -7.15 -24.12 2.02
CA SER A 524 -6.08 -24.24 3.02
C SER A 524 -5.61 -25.68 3.22
N VAL A 525 -4.36 -25.85 3.69
CA VAL A 525 -3.84 -27.16 4.12
C VAL A 525 -2.75 -27.04 5.18
N GLY A 526 -2.83 -27.86 6.23
CA GLY A 526 -1.78 -27.94 7.27
C GLY A 526 -0.64 -28.88 6.87
N LEU A 527 0.61 -28.52 7.14
CA LEU A 527 1.76 -29.36 6.77
C LEU A 527 2.28 -30.18 7.95
N ILE A 528 2.59 -31.46 7.70
CA ILE A 528 3.13 -32.39 8.69
C ILE A 528 4.41 -33.06 8.16
N THR A 529 5.35 -33.34 9.05
CA THR A 529 6.66 -33.88 8.66
C THR A 529 6.60 -35.39 8.62
N THR A 530 7.25 -35.98 7.61
CA THR A 530 7.56 -37.41 7.58
C THR A 530 8.81 -37.76 8.40
N GLN A 531 9.56 -36.75 8.86
CA GLN A 531 10.80 -36.85 9.63
C GLN A 531 10.59 -36.39 11.09
N ALA A 532 10.90 -37.28 12.04
CA ALA A 532 10.71 -37.14 13.50
C ALA A 532 9.25 -36.93 13.97
N THR A 533 8.82 -37.67 14.98
CA THR A 533 7.46 -37.53 15.53
C THR A 533 7.38 -36.32 16.45
N VAL A 534 6.84 -35.20 15.96
CA VAL A 534 6.46 -34.05 16.79
C VAL A 534 5.11 -34.34 17.46
N THR A 535 5.06 -34.26 18.79
CA THR A 535 3.84 -34.57 19.56
C THR A 535 2.68 -33.68 19.13
N ASN A 536 1.51 -34.29 18.90
CA ASN A 536 0.25 -33.66 18.50
C ASN A 536 0.25 -32.93 17.14
N GLN A 537 1.33 -32.98 16.35
CA GLN A 537 1.44 -32.20 15.11
C GLN A 537 0.31 -32.48 14.10
N PRO A 538 -0.07 -33.74 13.78
CA PRO A 538 -1.16 -33.97 12.82
C PRO A 538 -2.49 -33.35 13.25
N ALA A 539 -2.80 -33.37 14.55
CA ALA A 539 -3.97 -32.71 15.08
C ALA A 539 -3.85 -31.18 15.01
N TRP A 540 -2.67 -30.64 15.32
CA TRP A 540 -2.41 -29.20 15.24
C TRP A 540 -2.58 -28.66 13.80
N ALA A 541 -1.98 -29.34 12.83
CA ALA A 541 -2.07 -29.01 11.41
C ALA A 541 -3.52 -29.05 10.90
N ALA A 542 -4.26 -30.12 11.23
CA ALA A 542 -5.66 -30.26 10.85
C ALA A 542 -6.53 -29.15 11.48
N LEU A 543 -6.33 -28.83 12.77
CA LEU A 543 -7.05 -27.74 13.43
C LEU A 543 -6.83 -26.39 12.74
N CYS A 544 -5.62 -26.11 12.26
CA CYS A 544 -5.30 -24.86 11.54
C CYS A 544 -6.08 -24.74 10.23
N SER A 545 -6.05 -25.78 9.38
CA SER A 545 -6.74 -25.81 8.09
C SER A 545 -8.26 -25.92 8.24
N ASP A 546 -8.78 -26.87 9.03
CA ASP A 546 -10.21 -27.08 9.18
C ASP A 546 -10.92 -25.86 9.80
N THR A 547 -10.26 -25.17 10.73
CA THR A 547 -10.81 -23.96 11.35
C THR A 547 -10.85 -22.80 10.36
N LEU A 548 -9.80 -22.64 9.54
CA LEU A 548 -9.78 -21.64 8.47
C LEU A 548 -10.88 -21.92 7.47
N ASP A 549 -10.94 -23.11 6.89
CA ASP A 549 -11.97 -23.46 5.92
C ASP A 549 -13.38 -23.30 6.48
N THR A 550 -13.63 -23.70 7.73
CA THR A 550 -14.93 -23.49 8.37
C THR A 550 -15.31 -22.01 8.43
N MET A 551 -14.41 -21.16 8.93
CA MET A 551 -14.68 -19.74 9.12
C MET A 551 -14.74 -18.98 7.80
N ALA A 552 -13.88 -19.33 6.85
CA ALA A 552 -13.89 -18.77 5.51
C ALA A 552 -15.20 -19.09 4.78
N ASN A 553 -15.70 -20.34 4.86
CA ASN A 553 -16.99 -20.71 4.28
C ASN A 553 -18.18 -19.96 4.91
N ILE A 554 -18.08 -19.51 6.17
CA ILE A 554 -19.11 -18.70 6.81
C ILE A 554 -19.08 -17.25 6.31
N GLU A 555 -17.89 -16.69 6.13
CA GLU A 555 -17.68 -15.31 5.71
C GLU A 555 -17.68 -15.14 4.18
N ASP A 556 -17.73 -16.25 3.45
CA ASP A 556 -17.69 -16.36 1.99
C ASP A 556 -18.68 -15.45 1.24
N ALA A 557 -19.83 -15.18 1.86
CA ALA A 557 -20.84 -14.29 1.29
C ALA A 557 -20.40 -12.81 1.23
N ASN A 558 -19.39 -12.44 2.01
CA ASN A 558 -18.89 -11.07 2.18
C ASN A 558 -17.65 -10.78 1.29
N TRP A 559 -17.24 -11.73 0.46
CA TRP A 559 -16.00 -11.69 -0.32
C TRP A 559 -16.22 -11.66 -1.83
N GLU A 560 -15.22 -11.17 -2.57
CA GLU A 560 -15.26 -11.03 -4.04
C GLU A 560 -15.38 -12.40 -4.75
N PHE A 561 -14.81 -13.45 -4.15
CA PHE A 561 -14.80 -14.81 -4.71
C PHE A 561 -15.14 -15.85 -3.65
N THR A 562 -15.74 -16.95 -4.11
CA THR A 562 -16.02 -18.11 -3.26
C THR A 562 -14.71 -18.73 -2.74
N TRP A 563 -14.58 -19.01 -1.44
CA TRP A 563 -13.46 -19.72 -0.82
C TRP A 563 -13.31 -21.12 -1.41
N GLY A 564 -12.07 -21.52 -1.68
CA GLY A 564 -11.76 -22.85 -2.19
C GLY A 564 -11.56 -23.86 -1.05
N ASN A 565 -11.68 -25.15 -1.37
CA ASN A 565 -11.39 -26.24 -0.43
C ASN A 565 -10.39 -27.21 -1.06
N TYR A 566 -9.28 -27.49 -0.38
CA TYR A 566 -8.22 -28.37 -0.86
C TYR A 566 -8.57 -29.87 -0.73
N SER A 567 -9.69 -30.19 -0.08
CA SER A 567 -10.24 -31.53 0.24
C SER A 567 -9.47 -32.34 1.29
N GLN A 568 -8.25 -31.92 1.64
CA GLN A 568 -7.41 -32.55 2.67
C GLN A 568 -6.99 -31.52 3.71
N SER A 569 -7.23 -31.83 4.99
CA SER A 569 -6.81 -30.96 6.10
C SER A 569 -5.30 -30.95 6.32
N VAL A 570 -4.60 -32.02 5.91
CA VAL A 570 -3.15 -32.17 6.11
C VAL A 570 -2.42 -32.73 4.90
N LEU A 571 -1.19 -32.27 4.68
CA LEU A 571 -0.25 -32.78 3.69
C LEU A 571 1.07 -33.20 4.35
N SER A 572 1.54 -34.41 4.03
CA SER A 572 2.79 -34.95 4.58
C SER A 572 3.97 -34.76 3.62
N GLY A 573 5.10 -34.29 4.15
CA GLY A 573 6.31 -34.08 3.35
C GLY A 573 7.56 -33.94 4.21
N SER A 574 8.70 -33.63 3.57
CA SER A 574 9.94 -33.27 4.23
C SER A 574 10.11 -31.75 4.22
N TYR A 575 9.66 -31.10 5.29
CA TYR A 575 9.67 -29.66 5.44
C TYR A 575 10.73 -29.25 6.47
N GLY A 576 11.56 -28.25 6.14
CA GLY A 576 12.70 -27.85 6.96
C GLY A 576 12.38 -26.93 8.15
N GLU A 577 11.18 -26.33 8.17
CA GLU A 577 10.80 -25.31 9.15
C GLU A 577 10.32 -25.87 10.49
N PHE A 578 9.97 -27.15 10.56
CA PHE A 578 9.57 -27.81 11.81
C PHE A 578 10.15 -29.22 11.90
N GLY A 579 9.87 -29.93 12.99
CA GLY A 579 10.42 -31.27 13.24
C GLY A 579 11.42 -31.25 14.39
N GLY A 580 12.56 -31.92 14.22
CA GLY A 580 13.59 -32.05 15.27
C GLY A 580 14.15 -30.72 15.79
N ALA A 581 14.09 -29.64 15.00
CA ALA A 581 14.58 -28.31 15.35
C ALA A 581 13.82 -27.64 16.52
N LEU A 582 12.57 -28.07 16.81
CA LEU A 582 11.78 -27.59 17.95
C LEU A 582 12.15 -28.27 19.28
N ASN A 583 13.19 -29.13 19.28
CA ASN A 583 13.72 -29.87 20.44
C ASN A 583 12.70 -30.70 21.23
N GLY A 584 11.51 -30.96 20.65
CA GLY A 584 10.43 -31.70 21.31
C GLY A 584 9.81 -30.99 22.51
N GLN A 585 9.92 -29.66 22.59
CA GLN A 585 9.40 -28.86 23.72
C GLN A 585 8.10 -28.12 23.40
N MET A 586 7.78 -27.95 22.12
CA MET A 586 6.54 -27.35 21.63
C MET A 586 6.04 -28.06 20.38
N CYS A 587 4.73 -27.95 20.10
CA CYS A 587 4.14 -28.47 18.88
C CYS A 587 4.24 -27.42 17.77
N GLY A 588 4.58 -27.83 16.55
CA GLY A 588 4.73 -26.91 15.41
C GLY A 588 4.19 -27.47 14.11
N THR A 589 3.65 -26.59 13.27
CA THR A 589 3.17 -26.88 11.91
C THR A 589 3.34 -25.65 11.02
N ILE A 590 3.16 -25.82 9.71
CA ILE A 590 2.91 -24.73 8.76
C ILE A 590 1.44 -24.80 8.35
N ILE A 591 0.82 -23.65 8.20
CA ILE A 591 -0.44 -23.51 7.47
C ILE A 591 -0.16 -22.90 6.10
N GLU A 592 -0.48 -23.65 5.05
CA GLU A 592 -0.66 -23.09 3.72
C GLU A 592 -2.06 -22.47 3.68
N VAL A 593 -2.14 -21.15 3.78
CA VAL A 593 -3.43 -20.47 4.03
C VAL A 593 -4.36 -20.51 2.83
N ALA A 594 -3.81 -20.48 1.62
CA ALA A 594 -4.48 -20.62 0.34
C ALA A 594 -3.42 -20.80 -0.78
N PHE A 595 -3.84 -20.92 -2.03
CA PHE A 595 -2.93 -21.10 -3.18
C PHE A 595 -2.66 -19.76 -3.89
N HIS A 596 -1.43 -19.24 -3.81
CA HIS A 596 -1.08 -17.95 -4.40
C HIS A 596 -0.89 -18.01 -5.92
N ASP A 597 -0.71 -19.21 -6.48
CA ASP A 597 -0.71 -19.44 -7.92
C ASP A 597 -2.14 -19.62 -8.50
N ASN A 598 -3.19 -19.61 -7.68
CA ASN A 598 -4.59 -19.58 -8.12
C ASN A 598 -5.15 -18.15 -8.16
N ASP A 599 -5.94 -17.80 -9.19
CA ASP A 599 -6.38 -16.41 -9.40
C ASP A 599 -7.38 -15.91 -8.36
N SER A 600 -8.36 -16.74 -7.99
CA SER A 600 -9.36 -16.37 -6.98
C SER A 600 -8.72 -16.32 -5.58
N ASP A 601 -7.91 -17.32 -5.22
CA ASP A 601 -7.22 -17.34 -3.91
C ASP A 601 -6.22 -16.19 -3.79
N ALA A 602 -5.47 -15.85 -4.85
CA ALA A 602 -4.57 -14.70 -4.83
C ALA A 602 -5.31 -13.36 -4.67
N LYS A 603 -6.52 -13.20 -5.23
CA LYS A 603 -7.34 -12.01 -5.01
C LYS A 603 -7.91 -11.97 -3.59
N LEU A 604 -8.39 -13.10 -3.08
CA LEU A 604 -8.86 -13.23 -1.69
C LEU A 604 -7.74 -12.93 -0.70
N MET A 605 -6.54 -13.45 -0.91
CA MET A 605 -5.38 -13.21 -0.05
C MET A 605 -4.87 -11.77 -0.07
N ARG A 606 -5.30 -10.94 -1.03
CA ARG A 606 -5.03 -9.49 -1.04
C ARG A 606 -6.12 -8.68 -0.33
N ASP A 607 -7.25 -9.30 -0.01
CA ASP A 607 -8.33 -8.64 0.70
C ASP A 607 -8.06 -8.60 2.22
N PRO A 608 -8.03 -7.41 2.86
CA PRO A 608 -7.82 -7.29 4.30
C PRO A 608 -8.81 -8.10 5.14
N LYS A 609 -10.06 -8.23 4.66
CA LYS A 609 -11.13 -8.97 5.33
C LYS A 609 -10.80 -10.46 5.42
N VAL A 610 -10.28 -11.03 4.33
CA VAL A 610 -9.86 -12.43 4.27
C VAL A 610 -8.63 -12.66 5.16
N ARG A 611 -7.64 -11.76 5.13
CA ARG A 611 -6.44 -11.84 5.99
C ARG A 611 -6.79 -11.77 7.49
N TYR A 612 -7.79 -10.97 7.85
CA TYR A 612 -8.30 -10.97 9.22
C TYR A 612 -8.94 -12.31 9.61
N VAL A 613 -9.77 -12.90 8.74
CA VAL A 613 -10.38 -14.22 8.99
C VAL A 613 -9.33 -15.33 9.08
N ILE A 614 -8.29 -15.29 8.24
CA ILE A 614 -7.13 -16.18 8.36
C ILE A 614 -6.48 -16.01 9.74
N ALA A 615 -6.13 -14.80 10.18
CA ALA A 615 -5.52 -14.60 11.50
C ALA A 615 -6.41 -15.11 12.64
N ARG A 616 -7.70 -14.73 12.60
CA ARG A 616 -8.68 -15.11 13.62
C ARG A 616 -8.84 -16.63 13.71
N SER A 617 -8.91 -17.30 12.56
CA SER A 617 -9.00 -18.76 12.50
C SER A 617 -7.80 -19.45 13.13
N GLN A 618 -6.59 -18.90 13.00
CA GLN A 618 -5.41 -19.48 13.62
C GLN A 618 -5.38 -19.27 15.14
N VAL A 619 -5.94 -18.17 15.65
CA VAL A 619 -6.17 -18.01 17.10
C VAL A 619 -7.21 -19.01 17.60
N HIS A 620 -8.31 -19.20 16.86
CA HIS A 620 -9.34 -20.20 17.19
C HIS A 620 -8.77 -21.63 17.15
N ALA A 621 -7.92 -21.94 16.17
CA ALA A 621 -7.21 -23.21 16.10
C ALA A 621 -6.36 -23.42 17.36
N ALA A 622 -5.58 -22.41 17.78
CA ALA A 622 -4.76 -22.49 18.99
C ALA A 622 -5.60 -22.74 20.25
N ILE A 623 -6.76 -22.08 20.36
CA ILE A 623 -7.72 -22.30 21.45
C ILE A 623 -8.23 -23.75 21.43
N LYS A 624 -8.59 -24.29 20.26
CA LYS A 624 -9.00 -25.68 20.12
C LYS A 624 -7.87 -26.65 20.47
N TYR A 625 -6.63 -26.34 20.11
CA TYR A 625 -5.46 -27.15 20.47
C TYR A 625 -5.29 -27.22 21.99
N PHE A 626 -5.25 -26.08 22.68
CA PHE A 626 -5.11 -26.08 24.14
C PHE A 626 -6.33 -26.62 24.86
N ASN A 627 -7.54 -26.53 24.28
CA ASN A 627 -8.69 -27.26 24.78
C ASN A 627 -8.49 -28.77 24.70
N GLN A 628 -8.10 -29.28 23.52
CA GLN A 628 -7.93 -30.70 23.27
C GLN A 628 -6.81 -31.33 24.11
N PHE A 629 -5.68 -30.63 24.27
CA PHE A 629 -4.48 -31.18 24.89
C PHE A 629 -4.20 -30.69 26.32
N ASN A 630 -4.78 -29.55 26.74
CA ASN A 630 -4.59 -29.00 28.08
C ASN A 630 -5.90 -28.70 28.84
N SER A 631 -7.07 -29.08 28.31
CA SER A 631 -8.38 -28.79 28.93
C SER A 631 -8.68 -27.30 29.14
N ASN A 632 -8.03 -26.39 28.39
CA ASN A 632 -8.42 -24.99 28.38
C ASN A 632 -9.87 -24.83 27.92
N PRO A 633 -10.64 -23.82 28.39
CA PRO A 633 -11.99 -23.58 27.90
C PRO A 633 -12.03 -23.29 26.39
N LEU A 634 -13.09 -23.73 25.70
CA LEU A 634 -13.41 -23.24 24.35
C LEU A 634 -14.12 -21.88 24.46
N ALA A 635 -13.33 -20.83 24.60
CA ALA A 635 -13.81 -19.46 24.66
C ALA A 635 -13.18 -18.62 23.56
N TYR A 636 -14.00 -18.05 22.67
CA TYR A 636 -13.56 -17.23 21.55
C TYR A 636 -13.91 -15.77 21.83
N PHE A 637 -13.01 -14.83 21.53
CA PHE A 637 -13.25 -13.40 21.82
C PHE A 637 -14.41 -12.84 20.99
N PRO A 638 -15.08 -11.77 21.46
CA PRO A 638 -16.19 -11.15 20.73
C PRO A 638 -15.72 -10.34 19.52
N GLU A 639 -16.67 -9.98 18.66
CA GLU A 639 -16.44 -8.96 17.62
C GLU A 639 -16.39 -7.53 18.21
N PRO A 640 -15.85 -6.55 17.48
CA PRO A 640 -15.87 -5.14 17.88
C PRO A 640 -17.28 -4.58 18.06
N PRO A 641 -17.51 -3.69 19.03
CA PRO A 641 -18.73 -2.91 19.12
C PRO A 641 -18.95 -2.01 17.90
N GLN A 642 -20.20 -1.93 17.43
CA GLN A 642 -20.64 -1.10 16.31
C GLN A 642 -21.60 0.02 16.77
N SER A 643 -22.03 0.89 15.85
CA SER A 643 -22.93 2.04 16.14
C SER A 643 -22.43 2.89 17.31
N VAL A 644 -21.12 3.12 17.32
CA VAL A 644 -20.45 3.85 18.39
C VAL A 644 -20.71 5.35 18.22
N ARG A 645 -20.97 6.02 19.35
CA ARG A 645 -21.25 7.46 19.38
C ARG A 645 -20.79 8.07 20.68
N ALA A 646 -20.27 9.29 20.60
CA ALA A 646 -19.96 10.15 21.73
C ALA A 646 -20.83 11.41 21.65
N THR A 647 -21.70 11.62 22.64
CA THR A 647 -22.59 12.79 22.69
C THR A 647 -22.50 13.51 24.02
N ASN A 648 -22.50 14.84 23.97
CA ASN A 648 -22.55 15.67 25.17
C ASN A 648 -23.88 15.47 25.91
N VAL A 649 -23.78 15.23 27.22
CA VAL A 649 -24.92 15.09 28.14
C VAL A 649 -24.75 16.04 29.32
N ALA A 650 -25.80 16.21 30.13
CA ALA A 650 -25.68 16.96 31.37
C ALA A 650 -24.60 16.34 32.28
N GLY A 651 -23.51 17.09 32.52
CA GLY A 651 -22.41 16.67 33.40
C GLY A 651 -21.27 15.88 32.75
N GLY A 652 -21.25 15.69 31.42
CA GLY A 652 -20.14 15.00 30.75
C GLY A 652 -20.41 14.55 29.32
N ILE A 653 -19.73 13.48 28.90
CA ILE A 653 -19.86 12.87 27.57
C ILE A 653 -20.41 11.45 27.73
N ARG A 654 -21.50 11.13 27.06
CA ARG A 654 -22.02 9.76 26.94
C ARG A 654 -21.40 9.08 25.75
N VAL A 655 -20.78 7.92 25.98
CA VAL A 655 -20.44 6.97 24.92
C VAL A 655 -21.51 5.87 24.88
N ALA A 656 -21.94 5.48 23.69
CA ALA A 656 -22.90 4.39 23.51
C ALA A 656 -22.61 3.58 22.24
N TRP A 657 -23.03 2.32 22.22
CA TRP A 657 -22.76 1.34 21.16
C TRP A 657 -23.91 0.33 21.01
N ALA A 658 -23.84 -0.54 20.00
CA ALA A 658 -24.72 -1.69 19.83
C ALA A 658 -24.23 -2.90 20.63
N ALA A 659 -25.15 -3.73 21.13
CA ALA A 659 -24.79 -4.96 21.84
C ALA A 659 -24.08 -5.95 20.91
N VAL A 660 -23.01 -6.58 21.40
CA VAL A 660 -22.23 -7.56 20.62
C VAL A 660 -22.73 -8.98 20.88
N ALA A 661 -23.39 -9.56 19.88
CA ALA A 661 -23.91 -10.92 19.90
C ALA A 661 -22.88 -11.94 19.37
N ALA A 662 -23.16 -13.23 19.58
CA ALA A 662 -22.37 -14.30 18.96
C ALA A 662 -22.59 -14.32 17.43
N THR A 663 -21.53 -14.58 16.67
CA THR A 663 -21.59 -14.68 15.21
C THR A 663 -21.46 -16.13 14.76
N SER A 664 -22.01 -16.44 13.58
CA SER A 664 -21.77 -17.73 12.92
C SER A 664 -20.28 -17.97 12.67
N GLY A 665 -19.50 -16.90 12.47
CA GLY A 665 -18.05 -16.90 12.25
C GLY A 665 -17.20 -17.36 13.44
N GLY A 666 -17.83 -17.75 14.56
CA GLY A 666 -17.20 -18.36 15.71
C GLY A 666 -16.90 -17.41 16.87
N ALA A 667 -17.12 -16.09 16.71
CA ALA A 667 -17.01 -15.15 17.82
C ALA A 667 -18.17 -15.35 18.81
N GLN A 668 -17.86 -15.37 20.11
CA GLN A 668 -18.89 -15.51 21.15
C GLN A 668 -19.39 -14.14 21.60
N ALA A 669 -20.61 -14.09 22.14
CA ALA A 669 -21.21 -12.86 22.64
C ALA A 669 -20.34 -12.18 23.71
N ALA A 670 -20.43 -10.86 23.80
CA ALA A 670 -19.81 -10.11 24.87
C ALA A 670 -20.45 -10.47 26.22
N THR A 671 -19.65 -10.42 27.29
CA THR A 671 -20.11 -10.45 28.69
C THR A 671 -19.85 -9.13 29.42
N GLY A 672 -19.19 -8.18 28.76
CA GLY A 672 -18.89 -6.84 29.24
C GLY A 672 -18.19 -6.02 28.16
N TYR A 673 -17.92 -4.75 28.46
CA TYR A 673 -17.25 -3.82 27.57
C TYR A 673 -16.19 -3.00 28.31
N LYS A 674 -15.22 -2.45 27.58
CA LYS A 674 -14.26 -1.48 28.09
C LYS A 674 -14.31 -0.21 27.24
N VAL A 675 -14.44 0.92 27.92
CA VAL A 675 -14.38 2.26 27.32
C VAL A 675 -12.99 2.81 27.52
N TYR A 676 -12.35 3.17 26.40
CA TYR A 676 -11.03 3.78 26.38
C TYR A 676 -11.11 5.23 25.96
N THR A 677 -10.28 6.08 26.55
CA THR A 677 -10.16 7.50 26.20
C THR A 677 -8.76 7.86 25.76
N SER A 678 -8.67 8.86 24.89
CA SER A 678 -7.42 9.45 24.40
C SER A 678 -7.52 10.98 24.38
N PRO A 679 -6.42 11.69 24.67
CA PRO A 679 -6.33 13.14 24.50
C PRO A 679 -6.08 13.55 23.04
N ASP A 680 -5.55 12.67 22.19
CA ASP A 680 -5.08 13.00 20.84
C ASP A 680 -5.61 12.06 19.74
N GLY A 681 -6.41 11.05 20.10
CA GLY A 681 -6.95 10.06 19.16
C GLY A 681 -5.96 8.98 18.73
N ARG A 682 -4.71 8.99 19.25
CA ARG A 682 -3.66 8.06 18.84
C ARG A 682 -3.47 6.92 19.83
N ASN A 683 -2.97 7.21 21.03
CA ASN A 683 -2.86 6.21 22.10
C ASN A 683 -4.09 6.28 23.00
N PHE A 684 -4.47 5.17 23.65
CA PHE A 684 -5.69 5.09 24.45
C PHE A 684 -5.44 4.45 25.82
N MET A 685 -6.15 4.93 26.84
CA MET A 685 -6.12 4.38 28.19
C MET A 685 -7.52 3.97 28.64
N LEU A 686 -7.60 2.94 29.48
CA LEU A 686 -8.87 2.47 30.04
C LEU A 686 -9.47 3.56 30.91
N ALA A 687 -10.68 4.00 30.58
CA ALA A 687 -11.44 4.96 31.37
C ALA A 687 -12.47 4.27 32.25
N GLN A 688 -13.21 3.31 31.71
CA GLN A 688 -14.26 2.61 32.44
C GLN A 688 -14.45 1.17 31.93
N SER A 689 -14.69 0.23 32.86
CA SER A 689 -15.21 -1.10 32.53
C SER A 689 -16.71 -1.15 32.77
N VAL A 690 -17.44 -1.75 31.83
CA VAL A 690 -18.90 -1.90 31.87
C VAL A 690 -19.22 -3.39 31.98
N SER A 691 -19.76 -3.81 33.11
CA SER A 691 -20.12 -5.20 33.38
C SER A 691 -21.45 -5.59 32.75
N GLY A 692 -21.54 -6.82 32.24
CA GLY A 692 -22.76 -7.35 31.62
C GLY A 692 -22.89 -6.92 30.16
N ASN A 693 -23.75 -7.61 29.43
CA ASN A 693 -23.92 -7.42 27.99
C ASN A 693 -25.16 -6.57 27.61
N THR A 694 -25.99 -6.23 28.59
CA THR A 694 -27.22 -5.44 28.40
C THR A 694 -27.00 -3.92 28.51
N THR A 695 -25.93 -3.49 29.17
CA THR A 695 -25.58 -2.06 29.28
C THR A 695 -24.66 -1.69 28.11
N THR A 696 -25.17 -0.90 27.17
CA THR A 696 -24.44 -0.50 25.95
C THR A 696 -24.14 1.00 25.90
N GLN A 697 -24.00 1.62 27.07
CA GLN A 697 -23.63 3.03 27.22
C GLN A 697 -22.87 3.27 28.52
N SER A 698 -22.07 4.33 28.55
CA SER A 698 -21.31 4.79 29.72
C SER A 698 -21.18 6.32 29.68
N ASP A 699 -21.34 6.95 30.86
CA ASP A 699 -21.22 8.41 31.03
C ASP A 699 -19.85 8.74 31.63
N LEU A 700 -19.02 9.42 30.85
CA LEU A 700 -17.74 9.96 31.27
C LEU A 700 -17.95 11.34 31.91
N THR A 701 -17.59 11.49 33.17
CA THR A 701 -17.81 12.71 33.96
C THR A 701 -16.49 13.42 34.29
N GLY A 702 -16.59 14.66 34.79
CA GLY A 702 -15.40 15.42 35.21
C GLY A 702 -14.48 15.84 34.06
N ILE A 703 -15.04 16.00 32.86
CA ILE A 703 -14.32 16.44 31.66
C ILE A 703 -14.42 17.98 31.59
N PRO A 704 -13.30 18.71 31.76
CA PRO A 704 -13.26 20.17 31.64
C PRO A 704 -13.96 20.72 30.40
N LEU A 705 -14.59 21.88 30.57
CA LEU A 705 -15.19 22.65 29.47
C LEU A 705 -14.16 22.90 28.36
N GLY A 706 -14.54 22.64 27.11
CA GLY A 706 -13.69 22.87 25.94
C GLY A 706 -12.70 21.74 25.64
N GLU A 707 -12.61 20.73 26.51
CA GLU A 707 -11.69 19.62 26.31
C GLU A 707 -12.26 18.56 25.36
N VAL A 708 -11.43 18.10 24.42
CA VAL A 708 -11.78 17.00 23.51
C VAL A 708 -11.44 15.67 24.18
N ARG A 709 -12.35 14.71 24.04
CA ARG A 709 -12.10 13.31 24.40
C ARG A 709 -12.35 12.44 23.19
N TYR A 710 -11.31 11.75 22.75
CA TYR A 710 -11.39 10.68 21.78
C TYR A 710 -11.68 9.38 22.51
N ILE A 711 -12.58 8.56 21.99
CA ILE A 711 -13.18 7.43 22.67
C ILE A 711 -13.28 6.25 21.70
N ARG A 712 -12.97 5.05 22.20
CA ARG A 712 -13.25 3.79 21.52
C ARG A 712 -13.71 2.74 22.55
N VAL A 713 -14.44 1.73 22.10
CA VAL A 713 -15.02 0.71 22.97
C VAL A 713 -14.60 -0.67 22.48
N SER A 714 -14.19 -1.56 23.39
CA SER A 714 -14.00 -2.98 23.08
C SER A 714 -15.02 -3.84 23.82
N ALA A 715 -15.35 -5.00 23.24
CA ALA A 715 -16.12 -6.03 23.88
C ALA A 715 -15.19 -7.03 24.59
N THR A 716 -15.67 -7.63 25.67
CA THR A 716 -14.90 -8.58 26.48
C THR A 716 -15.71 -9.82 26.79
N ASN A 717 -15.05 -10.97 26.82
CA ASN A 717 -15.57 -12.22 27.35
C ASN A 717 -14.40 -13.09 27.88
N PRO A 718 -14.65 -14.31 28.40
CA PRO A 718 -13.56 -15.18 28.87
C PRO A 718 -12.53 -15.58 27.80
N GLY A 719 -12.86 -15.47 26.51
CA GLY A 719 -11.95 -15.68 25.39
C GLY A 719 -10.91 -14.56 25.25
N GLY A 720 -11.27 -13.34 25.65
CA GLY A 720 -10.39 -12.18 25.62
C GLY A 720 -11.14 -10.90 25.31
N GLU A 721 -10.40 -9.95 24.72
CA GLU A 721 -10.91 -8.65 24.30
C GLU A 721 -11.02 -8.57 22.77
N SER A 722 -12.05 -7.94 22.24
CA SER A 722 -12.20 -7.72 20.80
C SER A 722 -11.21 -6.67 20.29
N SER A 723 -11.03 -6.56 18.96
CA SER A 723 -10.57 -5.28 18.39
C SER A 723 -11.52 -4.14 18.82
N PRO A 724 -11.02 -2.90 18.99
CA PRO A 724 -11.86 -1.78 19.43
C PRO A 724 -12.84 -1.35 18.33
N SER A 725 -13.87 -0.58 18.68
CA SER A 725 -14.75 0.13 17.73
C SER A 725 -14.01 1.26 17.01
N ASN A 726 -14.70 1.91 16.05
CA ASN A 726 -14.27 3.19 15.48
C ASN A 726 -13.96 4.21 16.58
N VAL A 727 -13.05 5.13 16.29
CA VAL A 727 -12.76 6.25 17.18
C VAL A 727 -13.81 7.33 16.96
N VAL A 728 -14.54 7.64 18.03
CA VAL A 728 -15.44 8.80 18.08
C VAL A 728 -14.89 9.82 19.07
N ALA A 729 -15.33 11.07 18.98
CA ALA A 729 -14.92 12.11 19.90
C ALA A 729 -16.08 13.04 20.27
N ALA A 730 -15.95 13.73 21.39
CA ALA A 730 -16.78 14.89 21.67
C ALA A 730 -15.94 15.95 22.37
N ARG A 731 -16.27 17.22 22.11
CA ARG A 731 -15.72 18.35 22.85
C ARG A 731 -16.70 18.73 23.95
N SER A 732 -16.25 18.65 25.20
CA SER A 732 -17.09 18.86 26.38
C SER A 732 -17.67 20.28 26.41
N THR A 733 -18.99 20.38 26.49
CA THR A 733 -19.72 21.65 26.63
C THR A 733 -19.91 22.08 28.09
N GLY A 734 -19.34 21.36 29.06
CA GLY A 734 -19.56 21.62 30.49
C GLY A 734 -21.01 21.38 30.95
N GLY A 735 -21.83 20.66 30.17
CA GLY A 735 -23.19 20.24 30.55
C GLY A 735 -24.31 20.74 29.65
N GLN A 736 -24.03 21.51 28.59
CA GLN A 736 -25.01 21.82 27.54
C GLN A 736 -25.23 20.61 26.62
N ILE A 737 -26.49 20.24 26.40
CA ILE A 737 -26.86 19.18 25.43
C ILE A 737 -26.98 19.75 24.01
N ASN A 738 -26.69 18.93 23.00
CA ASN A 738 -26.75 19.25 21.57
C ASN A 738 -25.81 20.41 21.17
N PRO A 739 -24.51 20.16 20.99
CA PRO A 739 -23.60 21.15 20.43
C PRO A 739 -23.98 21.55 18.99
N PRO A 740 -23.41 22.64 18.43
CA PRO A 740 -23.75 23.08 17.07
C PRO A 740 -23.31 22.10 15.97
N VAL A 741 -22.25 21.32 16.20
CA VAL A 741 -21.66 20.45 15.16
C VAL A 741 -21.85 18.98 15.50
N LEU A 742 -22.24 18.19 14.49
CA LEU A 742 -22.11 16.73 14.48
C LEU A 742 -21.08 16.33 13.44
N ILE A 743 -20.12 15.50 13.84
CA ILE A 743 -19.19 14.84 12.94
C ILE A 743 -19.69 13.41 12.70
N VAL A 744 -19.79 13.00 11.45
CA VAL A 744 -20.15 11.64 11.04
C VAL A 744 -18.95 10.98 10.39
N ASP A 745 -18.47 9.90 11.00
CA ASP A 745 -17.54 8.97 10.38
C ASP A 745 -18.31 8.04 9.45
N GLY A 746 -18.16 8.23 8.14
CA GLY A 746 -18.84 7.44 7.11
C GLY A 746 -17.88 6.83 6.11
N TYR A 747 -16.65 6.54 6.54
CA TYR A 747 -15.66 5.81 5.74
C TYR A 747 -15.55 4.38 6.25
N ASP A 748 -16.14 3.45 5.51
CA ASP A 748 -16.26 2.02 5.75
C ASP A 748 -15.49 1.15 4.76
N ARG A 749 -15.10 1.69 3.60
CA ARG A 749 -14.41 0.95 2.55
C ARG A 749 -13.11 0.36 3.05
N LEU A 750 -12.99 -0.95 2.92
CA LEU A 750 -11.80 -1.74 3.26
C LEU A 750 -11.72 -2.90 2.29
N ASP A 751 -10.84 -2.79 1.31
CA ASP A 751 -10.67 -3.78 0.25
C ASP A 751 -9.26 -3.74 -0.33
N ARG A 752 -8.96 -4.70 -1.21
CA ARG A 752 -7.63 -4.85 -1.83
C ARG A 752 -7.24 -3.71 -2.77
N PHE A 753 -8.17 -2.90 -3.24
CA PHE A 753 -7.88 -1.82 -4.20
C PHE A 753 -7.21 -0.61 -3.55
N ASN A 754 -7.28 -0.49 -2.22
CA ASN A 754 -6.53 0.49 -1.44
C ASN A 754 -5.19 -0.08 -0.90
N ASN A 755 -4.76 -1.24 -1.39
CA ASN A 755 -3.45 -1.80 -1.04
C ASN A 755 -2.33 -1.03 -1.73
N VAL A 756 -1.18 -0.96 -1.08
CA VAL A 756 -0.02 -0.24 -1.63
C VAL A 756 0.71 -1.12 -2.64
N PRO A 757 0.85 -0.70 -3.91
CA PRO A 757 1.65 -1.46 -4.86
C PRO A 757 3.14 -1.36 -4.49
N ARG A 758 3.81 -2.50 -4.45
CA ARG A 758 5.27 -2.60 -4.34
C ARG A 758 5.84 -3.07 -5.66
N PHE A 759 6.79 -2.30 -6.19
CA PHE A 759 7.60 -2.61 -7.34
C PHE A 759 9.03 -2.91 -6.87
N PRO A 760 9.46 -4.18 -6.85
CA PRO A 760 10.83 -4.53 -6.51
C PRO A 760 11.79 -4.04 -7.60
N GLY A 761 13.03 -3.73 -7.22
CA GLY A 761 14.06 -3.25 -8.15
C GLY A 761 14.74 -4.34 -8.99
N ASN A 762 14.28 -5.58 -8.92
CA ASN A 762 14.86 -6.73 -9.62
C ASN A 762 14.07 -7.01 -10.92
N PRO A 763 14.71 -7.16 -12.09
CA PRO A 763 14.04 -7.39 -13.36
C PRO A 763 13.15 -8.64 -13.46
N GLU A 764 13.35 -9.67 -12.64
CA GLU A 764 12.48 -10.87 -12.55
C GLU A 764 11.23 -10.65 -11.68
N ASP A 765 11.22 -9.56 -10.91
CA ASP A 765 10.18 -9.25 -9.95
C ASP A 765 9.25 -8.16 -10.53
N THR A 766 7.97 -8.49 -10.73
CA THR A 766 7.00 -7.56 -11.32
C THR A 766 6.47 -6.56 -10.28
N TRP A 767 5.37 -6.88 -9.64
CA TRP A 767 4.75 -6.07 -8.61
C TRP A 767 3.90 -6.95 -7.69
N CYS A 768 3.68 -6.50 -6.47
CA CYS A 768 2.68 -7.08 -5.58
C CYS A 768 1.92 -6.01 -4.81
N GLU A 769 0.73 -6.34 -4.35
CA GLU A 769 0.00 -5.52 -3.38
C GLU A 769 0.50 -5.83 -1.96
N ARG A 770 0.82 -4.77 -1.22
CA ARG A 770 1.16 -4.81 0.20
C ARG A 770 -0.04 -4.36 1.01
N LEU A 771 -0.40 -5.17 2.00
CA LEU A 771 -1.53 -4.93 2.86
C LEU A 771 -1.12 -4.14 4.11
N PHE A 772 -0.72 -2.89 3.90
CA PHE A 772 -0.50 -1.95 4.99
C PHE A 772 -1.84 -1.45 5.50
N TRP A 773 -2.46 -2.19 6.42
CA TRP A 773 -3.81 -1.90 6.93
C TRP A 773 -3.99 -0.45 7.40
N ARG A 774 -2.95 0.17 7.99
CA ARG A 774 -2.95 1.59 8.40
C ARG A 774 -3.04 2.58 7.25
N ARG A 775 -2.72 2.16 6.03
CA ARG A 775 -2.83 2.93 4.77
C ARG A 775 -4.00 2.46 3.91
N ASN A 776 -4.82 1.55 4.43
CA ASN A 776 -6.14 1.27 3.91
C ASN A 776 -7.12 2.05 4.82
N ASN A 777 -8.21 1.43 5.30
CA ASN A 777 -9.07 2.03 6.32
C ASN A 777 -8.73 1.57 7.75
N ARG A 778 -8.29 2.51 8.60
CA ARG A 778 -7.99 2.27 10.03
C ARG A 778 -9.17 2.56 10.97
N PHE A 779 -10.31 3.02 10.44
CA PHE A 779 -11.54 3.38 11.18
C PHE A 779 -11.32 4.37 12.34
N ASP A 780 -10.28 5.20 12.22
CA ASP A 780 -10.05 6.32 13.13
C ASP A 780 -9.90 7.65 12.39
N TYR A 781 -9.89 7.67 11.05
CA TYR A 781 -9.53 8.87 10.27
C TYR A 781 -10.38 10.10 10.57
N ALA A 782 -11.66 9.93 10.90
CA ALA A 782 -12.54 11.04 11.22
C ALA A 782 -12.16 11.79 12.52
N HIS A 783 -11.24 11.23 13.34
CA HIS A 783 -10.68 11.94 14.50
C HIS A 783 -9.86 13.18 14.09
N GLU A 784 -9.30 13.20 12.88
CA GLU A 784 -8.57 14.36 12.34
C GLU A 784 -9.52 15.55 12.11
N ALA A 785 -10.77 15.27 11.70
CA ALA A 785 -11.84 16.27 11.62
C ALA A 785 -12.23 16.78 13.01
N ALA A 786 -12.35 15.90 14.00
CA ALA A 786 -12.66 16.29 15.38
C ALA A 786 -11.62 17.24 15.98
N GLY A 787 -10.32 16.99 15.78
CA GLY A 787 -9.25 17.90 16.19
C GLY A 787 -9.36 19.27 15.51
N SER A 788 -9.67 19.27 14.21
CA SER A 788 -9.75 20.50 13.40
C SER A 788 -11.00 21.34 13.72
N VAL A 789 -12.13 20.70 14.03
CA VAL A 789 -13.37 21.37 14.49
C VAL A 789 -13.15 22.00 15.88
N ALA A 790 -12.43 21.31 16.77
CA ALA A 790 -12.04 21.88 18.06
C ALA A 790 -11.13 23.10 17.91
N ALA A 791 -10.12 23.01 17.03
CA ALA A 791 -9.20 24.11 16.72
C ALA A 791 -9.90 25.31 16.07
N ALA A 792 -11.06 25.09 15.44
CA ALA A 792 -11.91 26.14 14.89
C ALA A 792 -12.85 26.77 15.94
N ASP A 793 -12.74 26.44 17.23
CA ASP A 793 -13.61 26.90 18.32
C ASP A 793 -15.09 26.50 18.14
N ARG A 794 -15.33 25.20 17.96
CA ARG A 794 -16.67 24.61 17.96
C ARG A 794 -16.79 23.41 18.91
N TYR A 795 -17.84 23.38 19.71
CA TYR A 795 -18.31 22.18 20.38
C TYR A 795 -18.90 21.23 19.36
N PHE A 796 -18.68 19.93 19.57
CA PHE A 796 -19.18 18.90 18.69
C PHE A 796 -19.42 17.60 19.42
N ASP A 797 -20.31 16.81 18.81
CA ASP A 797 -20.48 15.38 19.03
C ASP A 797 -20.00 14.63 17.79
N MET A 798 -19.67 13.34 17.94
CA MET A 798 -19.24 12.50 16.83
C MET A 798 -19.86 11.11 16.92
N VAL A 799 -20.27 10.60 15.76
CA VAL A 799 -20.94 9.31 15.64
C VAL A 799 -20.42 8.56 14.41
N SER A 800 -20.49 7.23 14.45
CA SER A 800 -20.42 6.45 13.21
C SER A 800 -21.71 6.60 12.41
N ASN A 801 -21.63 6.49 11.09
CA ASN A 801 -22.77 6.53 10.19
C ASN A 801 -23.82 5.44 10.50
N GLU A 802 -23.44 4.28 11.02
CA GLU A 802 -24.42 3.26 11.50
C GLU A 802 -25.35 3.81 12.57
N SER A 803 -24.88 4.74 13.40
CA SER A 803 -25.72 5.40 14.40
C SER A 803 -26.81 6.27 13.75
N ILE A 804 -26.55 6.81 12.56
CA ILE A 804 -27.52 7.57 11.77
C ILE A 804 -28.49 6.63 11.06
N ILE A 805 -27.98 5.57 10.43
CA ILE A 805 -28.77 4.56 9.71
C ILE A 805 -29.78 3.89 10.65
N SER A 806 -29.32 3.44 11.82
CA SER A 806 -30.16 2.82 12.86
C SER A 806 -31.15 3.79 13.53
N GLY A 807 -30.96 5.10 13.36
CA GLY A 807 -31.71 6.14 14.06
C GLY A 807 -31.31 6.32 15.53
N ALA A 808 -30.23 5.71 15.99
CA ALA A 808 -29.67 5.91 17.33
C ALA A 808 -29.13 7.34 17.55
N ALA A 809 -28.81 8.05 16.48
CA ALA A 809 -28.48 9.47 16.44
C ALA A 809 -29.28 10.19 15.34
N SER A 810 -29.60 11.47 15.56
CA SER A 810 -30.41 12.27 14.65
C SER A 810 -29.65 13.52 14.21
N LEU A 811 -29.54 13.73 12.89
CA LEU A 811 -28.94 14.94 12.30
C LEU A 811 -29.70 16.22 12.71
N LEU A 812 -31.01 16.12 12.97
CA LEU A 812 -31.88 17.25 13.27
C LEU A 812 -31.53 17.96 14.59
N ASN A 813 -30.74 17.33 15.46
CA ASN A 813 -30.31 17.92 16.73
C ASN A 813 -29.21 18.99 16.57
N TYR A 814 -28.56 19.06 15.39
CA TYR A 814 -27.33 19.83 15.19
C TYR A 814 -27.49 20.91 14.14
N GLU A 815 -26.82 22.04 14.28
CA GLU A 815 -26.83 23.10 13.28
C GLU A 815 -26.09 22.69 12.00
N THR A 816 -24.91 22.08 12.19
CA THR A 816 -23.98 21.72 11.13
C THR A 816 -23.63 20.24 11.20
N VAL A 817 -23.66 19.57 10.07
CA VAL A 817 -23.18 18.19 9.91
C VAL A 817 -21.91 18.21 9.08
N VAL A 818 -20.85 17.59 9.61
CA VAL A 818 -19.56 17.36 8.94
C VAL A 818 -19.47 15.87 8.66
N TRP A 819 -19.56 15.47 7.39
CA TRP A 819 -19.61 14.08 6.96
C TRP A 819 -18.34 13.69 6.21
N MET A 820 -17.61 12.75 6.76
CA MET A 820 -16.32 12.30 6.26
C MET A 820 -16.49 10.94 5.57
N THR A 821 -16.30 10.88 4.24
CA THR A 821 -16.50 9.63 3.47
C THR A 821 -15.19 8.99 3.00
N GLY A 822 -14.03 9.62 3.23
CA GLY A 822 -12.75 9.06 2.80
C GLY A 822 -12.74 8.75 1.30
N GLU A 823 -12.50 7.48 0.95
CA GLU A 823 -12.56 6.98 -0.43
C GLU A 823 -13.73 6.03 -0.70
N GLU A 824 -14.83 6.17 0.06
CA GLU A 824 -16.08 5.46 -0.19
C GLU A 824 -16.44 5.42 -1.67
N ASP A 825 -16.81 4.25 -2.18
CA ASP A 825 -17.11 4.06 -3.59
C ASP A 825 -18.41 3.27 -3.83
N ALA A 826 -18.62 2.86 -5.08
CA ALA A 826 -19.80 2.10 -5.48
C ALA A 826 -19.87 0.70 -4.84
N ALA A 827 -18.73 0.09 -4.48
CA ALA A 827 -18.71 -1.24 -3.86
C ALA A 827 -19.24 -1.19 -2.42
N ASN A 828 -19.02 -0.08 -1.72
CA ASN A 828 -19.48 0.15 -0.35
C ASN A 828 -20.74 1.05 -0.24
N GLN A 829 -21.29 1.50 -1.36
CA GLN A 829 -22.46 2.38 -1.44
C GLN A 829 -22.26 3.74 -0.77
N THR A 830 -21.37 4.59 -1.32
CA THR A 830 -21.19 5.98 -0.86
C THR A 830 -22.54 6.67 -0.59
N LEU A 831 -22.79 7.10 0.65
CA LEU A 831 -24.05 7.69 1.10
C LEU A 831 -25.25 6.85 0.66
N ASP A 832 -25.59 5.80 1.40
CA ASP A 832 -26.66 4.87 1.05
C ASP A 832 -28.04 5.55 0.96
N ALA A 833 -29.06 4.81 0.50
CA ALA A 833 -30.41 5.38 0.36
C ALA A 833 -31.00 5.91 1.68
N THR A 834 -30.66 5.29 2.82
CA THR A 834 -31.10 5.71 4.16
C THR A 834 -30.40 7.00 4.56
N GLU A 835 -29.07 7.06 4.43
CA GLU A 835 -28.23 8.22 4.74
C GLU A 835 -28.65 9.43 3.91
N ARG A 836 -28.82 9.27 2.59
CA ARG A 836 -29.34 10.33 1.70
C ARG A 836 -30.70 10.82 2.16
N GLY A 837 -31.62 9.91 2.51
CA GLY A 837 -32.92 10.28 3.05
C GLY A 837 -32.84 11.09 4.35
N LYS A 838 -31.89 10.76 5.24
CA LYS A 838 -31.64 11.52 6.48
C LYS A 838 -31.03 12.90 6.19
N ILE A 839 -30.10 13.00 5.24
CA ILE A 839 -29.49 14.28 4.81
C ILE A 839 -30.55 15.18 4.17
N GLN A 840 -31.39 14.66 3.28
CA GLN A 840 -32.48 15.42 2.67
C GLN A 840 -33.48 15.92 3.71
N ALA A 841 -33.88 15.07 4.66
CA ALA A 841 -34.75 15.47 5.77
C ALA A 841 -34.09 16.55 6.64
N PHE A 842 -32.78 16.45 6.88
CA PHE A 842 -32.00 17.46 7.58
C PHE A 842 -32.05 18.81 6.85
N LEU A 843 -31.65 18.85 5.58
CA LEU A 843 -31.65 20.07 4.77
C LEU A 843 -33.07 20.67 4.62
N ALA A 844 -34.12 19.85 4.60
CA ALA A 844 -35.51 20.33 4.48
C ALA A 844 -36.10 20.91 5.78
N ALA A 845 -35.61 20.50 6.96
CA ALA A 845 -36.26 20.79 8.23
C ALA A 845 -36.12 22.25 8.74
N GLY A 846 -35.24 23.05 8.12
CA GLY A 846 -34.84 24.36 8.66
C GLY A 846 -34.15 24.27 10.03
N ASN A 847 -33.60 25.37 10.53
CA ASN A 847 -32.93 25.43 11.83
C ASN A 847 -33.71 26.36 12.77
N THR A 848 -34.46 25.81 13.71
CA THR A 848 -35.18 26.62 14.73
C THR A 848 -34.51 26.56 16.10
N THR A 849 -33.54 25.66 16.29
CA THR A 849 -32.95 25.34 17.60
C THR A 849 -31.66 26.12 17.87
N HIS A 850 -30.85 26.43 16.84
CA HIS A 850 -29.52 27.01 17.04
C HIS A 850 -29.37 28.44 16.50
N ASN A 851 -29.84 28.74 15.29
CA ASN A 851 -29.82 30.10 14.73
C ASN A 851 -30.87 30.31 13.63
N THR A 852 -31.01 31.54 13.14
CA THR A 852 -31.99 31.95 12.12
C THR A 852 -31.56 31.63 10.68
N THR A 853 -30.34 31.15 10.48
CA THR A 853 -29.85 30.63 9.20
C THR A 853 -30.12 29.13 9.18
N GLY A 854 -30.71 28.56 8.13
CA GLY A 854 -31.05 27.12 8.19
C GLY A 854 -29.83 26.18 8.14
N ARG A 855 -30.02 24.93 7.71
CA ARG A 855 -29.07 23.86 8.02
C ARG A 855 -27.79 23.93 7.20
N LYS A 856 -26.70 23.41 7.78
CA LYS A 856 -25.35 23.48 7.21
C LYS A 856 -24.78 22.08 7.05
N LEU A 857 -24.22 21.79 5.88
CA LEU A 857 -23.62 20.51 5.56
C LEU A 857 -22.22 20.71 4.97
N PHE A 858 -21.25 19.99 5.50
CA PHE A 858 -19.93 19.82 4.90
C PHE A 858 -19.71 18.34 4.60
N ILE A 859 -19.53 17.98 3.33
CA ILE A 859 -19.15 16.63 2.90
C ILE A 859 -17.77 16.67 2.26
N SER A 860 -16.92 15.69 2.60
CA SER A 860 -15.60 15.54 2.00
C SER A 860 -15.22 14.08 1.82
N GLY A 861 -14.79 13.76 0.60
CA GLY A 861 -14.26 12.46 0.20
C GLY A 861 -13.90 12.43 -1.28
N ALA A 862 -13.20 11.39 -1.70
CA ALA A 862 -13.03 11.03 -3.10
C ALA A 862 -14.12 10.03 -3.53
N ASN A 863 -14.32 9.89 -4.84
CA ASN A 863 -15.25 8.96 -5.50
C ASN A 863 -16.74 9.21 -5.24
N VAL A 864 -17.10 10.25 -4.47
CA VAL A 864 -18.49 10.63 -4.18
C VAL A 864 -19.17 11.10 -5.47
N GLY A 865 -18.50 11.94 -6.25
CA GLY A 865 -18.99 12.43 -7.54
C GLY A 865 -19.02 11.32 -8.58
N ASP A 866 -17.97 10.50 -8.66
CA ASP A 866 -17.93 9.36 -9.57
C ASP A 866 -19.10 8.39 -9.34
N HIS A 867 -19.31 7.96 -8.10
CA HIS A 867 -20.38 7.02 -7.78
C HIS A 867 -21.78 7.65 -7.91
N LEU A 868 -22.03 8.78 -7.24
CA LEU A 868 -23.38 9.33 -7.17
C LEU A 868 -23.82 10.00 -8.47
N ASP A 869 -22.93 10.71 -9.16
CA ASP A 869 -23.23 11.45 -10.38
C ASP A 869 -22.78 10.70 -11.64
N THR A 870 -21.48 10.46 -11.88
CA THR A 870 -20.99 9.86 -13.13
C THR A 870 -21.64 8.50 -13.42
N GLN A 871 -21.66 7.61 -12.42
CA GLN A 871 -22.30 6.28 -12.49
C GLN A 871 -23.82 6.33 -12.25
N ASN A 872 -24.37 7.50 -11.96
CA ASN A 872 -25.81 7.77 -11.83
C ASN A 872 -26.50 6.96 -10.71
N ALA A 873 -25.79 6.63 -9.62
CA ALA A 873 -26.40 5.95 -8.47
C ALA A 873 -27.41 6.84 -7.73
N ALA A 874 -27.16 8.15 -7.64
CA ALA A 874 -28.07 9.12 -7.05
C ALA A 874 -27.85 10.55 -7.60
N ARG A 875 -27.72 10.70 -8.92
CA ARG A 875 -27.35 11.96 -9.58
C ARG A 875 -28.19 13.16 -9.13
N SER A 876 -29.51 12.97 -9.02
CA SER A 876 -30.42 14.03 -8.56
C SER A 876 -30.11 14.52 -7.15
N PHE A 877 -29.73 13.63 -6.23
CA PHE A 877 -29.29 14.00 -4.88
C PHE A 877 -27.96 14.77 -4.94
N TYR A 878 -26.99 14.27 -5.70
CA TYR A 878 -25.70 14.94 -5.84
C TYR A 878 -25.83 16.36 -6.41
N ASN A 879 -26.57 16.53 -7.50
CA ASN A 879 -26.71 17.84 -8.13
C ASN A 879 -27.64 18.78 -7.34
N SER A 880 -28.73 18.28 -6.75
CA SER A 880 -29.77 19.14 -6.14
C SER A 880 -29.58 19.37 -4.65
N ASP A 881 -29.10 18.37 -3.90
CA ASP A 881 -28.92 18.45 -2.44
C ASP A 881 -27.47 18.78 -2.06
N LEU A 882 -26.47 18.24 -2.79
CA LEU A 882 -25.05 18.57 -2.58
C LEU A 882 -24.54 19.73 -3.44
N HIS A 883 -25.36 20.20 -4.38
CA HIS A 883 -25.09 21.35 -5.26
C HIS A 883 -23.73 21.26 -6.00
N ALA A 884 -23.37 20.05 -6.45
CA ALA A 884 -22.16 19.77 -7.21
C ALA A 884 -22.47 18.92 -8.44
N ASP A 885 -21.65 19.05 -9.49
CA ASP A 885 -21.63 18.13 -10.64
C ASP A 885 -20.27 17.45 -10.73
N ALA A 886 -20.22 16.20 -11.16
CA ALA A 886 -18.96 15.51 -11.44
C ALA A 886 -18.43 15.90 -12.83
N ALA A 887 -17.18 16.39 -12.87
CA ALA A 887 -16.53 16.87 -14.10
C ALA A 887 -15.33 16.01 -14.53
N GLY A 888 -15.00 14.97 -13.77
CA GLY A 888 -13.90 14.06 -14.05
C GLY A 888 -13.24 13.59 -12.76
N ARG A 889 -12.06 12.99 -12.89
CA ARG A 889 -11.23 12.58 -11.76
C ARG A 889 -9.79 12.98 -12.04
N THR A 890 -9.08 13.31 -10.97
CA THR A 890 -7.63 13.51 -11.02
C THR A 890 -6.92 12.17 -11.21
N SER A 891 -5.63 12.22 -11.54
CA SER A 891 -4.75 11.05 -11.47
C SER A 891 -3.48 11.46 -10.74
N LYS A 892 -3.31 10.99 -9.49
CA LYS A 892 -2.17 11.30 -8.62
C LYS A 892 -1.90 12.81 -8.45
N ILE A 893 -2.97 13.59 -8.32
CA ILE A 893 -2.88 15.02 -7.99
C ILE A 893 -3.29 15.18 -6.53
N TYR A 894 -2.32 15.61 -5.72
CA TYR A 894 -2.42 15.58 -4.26
C TYR A 894 -2.49 16.95 -3.60
N SER A 895 -2.77 18.00 -4.37
CA SER A 895 -2.84 19.34 -3.80
C SER A 895 -3.94 20.19 -4.42
N ALA A 896 -4.49 21.07 -3.59
CA ALA A 896 -5.53 22.01 -3.97
C ALA A 896 -5.33 23.34 -3.26
N THR A 897 -5.67 24.43 -3.97
CA THR A 897 -5.56 25.80 -3.46
C THR A 897 -6.91 26.51 -3.54
N GLY A 898 -7.23 27.27 -2.50
CA GLY A 898 -8.45 28.07 -2.42
C GLY A 898 -8.43 29.26 -3.37
N ASN A 899 -9.56 29.51 -4.01
CA ASN A 899 -9.68 30.56 -5.02
C ASN A 899 -9.49 31.96 -4.40
N GLY A 900 -8.76 32.82 -5.11
CA GLY A 900 -8.48 34.19 -4.67
C GLY A 900 -9.76 35.01 -4.45
N GLY A 901 -9.83 35.73 -3.33
CA GLY A 901 -10.98 36.57 -2.97
C GLY A 901 -12.19 35.83 -2.37
N GLY A 902 -12.17 34.50 -2.33
CA GLY A 902 -13.17 33.67 -1.63
C GLY A 902 -12.85 33.43 -0.16
N SER A 903 -13.70 32.69 0.55
CA SER A 903 -13.51 32.37 1.98
C SER A 903 -12.34 31.42 2.27
N LEU A 904 -11.82 30.72 1.24
CA LEU A 904 -10.61 29.90 1.34
C LEU A 904 -9.38 30.55 0.68
N ALA A 905 -9.42 31.86 0.40
CA ALA A 905 -8.29 32.54 -0.22
C ALA A 905 -7.00 32.38 0.61
N GLY A 906 -5.94 31.87 -0.01
CA GLY A 906 -4.64 31.63 0.64
C GLY A 906 -4.53 30.32 1.42
N VAL A 907 -5.57 29.48 1.39
CA VAL A 907 -5.49 28.10 1.92
C VAL A 907 -4.98 27.18 0.82
N SER A 908 -3.88 26.48 1.08
CA SER A 908 -3.37 25.39 0.24
C SER A 908 -3.22 24.15 1.09
N VAL A 909 -3.53 22.99 0.51
CA VAL A 909 -3.47 21.70 1.20
C VAL A 909 -2.75 20.66 0.36
N ASN A 910 -2.03 19.77 1.03
CA ASN A 910 -1.49 18.55 0.44
C ASN A 910 -2.07 17.30 1.12
N PHE A 911 -2.54 16.35 0.31
CA PHE A 911 -3.13 15.08 0.74
C PHE A 911 -2.43 13.88 0.07
N ALA A 912 -1.12 14.01 -0.19
CA ALA A 912 -0.32 12.92 -0.73
C ALA A 912 -0.25 11.76 0.27
N PRO A 913 -0.14 10.51 -0.21
CA PRO A 913 0.01 9.35 0.67
C PRO A 913 1.23 9.53 1.58
N GLY A 914 1.01 9.27 2.86
CA GLY A 914 2.04 9.30 3.90
C GLY A 914 2.26 7.92 4.50
N PRO A 915 3.14 7.80 5.50
CA PRO A 915 3.38 6.54 6.20
C PRO A 915 2.13 5.95 6.87
N GLU A 916 1.14 6.80 7.20
CA GLU A 916 -0.07 6.46 7.98
C GLU A 916 -1.39 6.94 7.34
N THR A 917 -1.36 7.39 6.08
CA THR A 917 -2.55 7.80 5.32
C THR A 917 -2.65 6.98 4.04
N TYR A 918 -3.88 6.67 3.63
CA TYR A 918 -4.14 6.01 2.34
C TYR A 918 -3.77 6.93 1.17
N ASP A 919 -3.54 6.32 0.00
CA ASP A 919 -3.32 7.05 -1.25
C ASP A 919 -4.67 7.49 -1.80
N VAL A 920 -4.77 8.73 -2.26
CA VAL A 920 -5.97 9.25 -2.92
C VAL A 920 -5.71 9.22 -4.41
N GLU A 921 -5.79 8.04 -5.04
CA GLU A 921 -5.26 7.88 -6.39
C GLU A 921 -6.06 8.72 -7.41
N ASN A 922 -7.35 8.90 -7.15
CA ASN A 922 -8.30 9.53 -8.08
C ASN A 922 -9.36 10.37 -7.34
N ALA A 923 -8.98 11.56 -6.89
CA ALA A 923 -9.91 12.54 -6.33
C ALA A 923 -10.92 13.06 -7.40
N ASP A 924 -12.15 13.37 -7.00
CA ASP A 924 -13.19 13.89 -7.90
C ASP A 924 -12.89 15.33 -8.33
N ILE A 925 -13.01 15.60 -9.63
CA ILE A 925 -13.04 16.96 -10.18
C ILE A 925 -14.50 17.39 -10.21
N LEU A 926 -14.79 18.52 -9.58
CA LEU A 926 -16.13 19.05 -9.44
C LEU A 926 -16.45 20.10 -10.50
N ALA A 927 -17.74 20.36 -10.71
CA ALA A 927 -18.24 21.56 -11.34
C ALA A 927 -19.31 22.22 -10.47
N ALA A 928 -19.40 23.55 -10.57
CA ALA A 928 -20.45 24.31 -9.89
C ALA A 928 -21.81 24.02 -10.52
N SER A 929 -22.81 23.79 -9.69
CA SER A 929 -24.15 23.37 -10.09
C SER A 929 -25.21 24.02 -9.21
N ASN A 930 -26.40 24.27 -9.77
CA ASN A 930 -27.57 24.78 -9.04
C ASN A 930 -27.29 25.98 -8.11
N GLY A 931 -26.47 26.93 -8.59
CA GLY A 931 -26.14 28.16 -7.86
C GLY A 931 -24.99 28.05 -6.87
N SER A 932 -24.26 26.93 -6.84
CA SER A 932 -22.99 26.85 -6.12
C SER A 932 -21.88 27.62 -6.84
N THR A 933 -20.78 27.86 -6.13
CA THR A 933 -19.58 28.54 -6.65
C THR A 933 -18.34 27.74 -6.27
N VAL A 934 -17.27 27.88 -7.06
CA VAL A 934 -16.01 27.16 -6.81
C VAL A 934 -15.26 27.79 -5.64
N LEU A 935 -14.90 26.95 -4.68
CA LEU A 935 -14.21 27.33 -3.45
C LEU A 935 -12.70 27.07 -3.52
N MET A 936 -12.31 25.93 -4.10
CA MET A 936 -10.92 25.52 -4.33
C MET A 936 -10.78 24.84 -5.69
N SER A 937 -9.58 24.86 -6.24
CA SER A 937 -9.21 24.13 -7.46
C SER A 937 -7.96 23.30 -7.21
N TYR A 938 -7.84 22.15 -7.88
CA TYR A 938 -6.61 21.36 -7.82
C TYR A 938 -5.46 22.14 -8.43
N ASP A 939 -4.27 21.99 -7.87
CA ASP A 939 -3.08 22.58 -8.47
C ASP A 939 -2.75 21.83 -9.79
N GLY A 940 -2.30 22.56 -10.80
CA GLY A 940 -1.85 21.97 -12.07
C GLY A 940 -0.60 21.11 -11.89
N THR A 941 -0.25 20.32 -12.91
CA THR A 941 0.99 19.53 -12.92
C THR A 941 2.19 20.43 -12.58
N PRO A 942 3.06 20.04 -11.62
CA PRO A 942 4.29 20.78 -11.35
C PRO A 942 5.09 20.93 -12.66
N GLY A 943 5.64 22.11 -12.94
CA GLY A 943 6.47 22.33 -14.13
C GLY A 943 7.70 21.38 -14.19
N GLY A 944 8.22 21.12 -15.40
CA GLY A 944 9.32 20.17 -15.66
C GLY A 944 9.88 20.26 -17.10
N ASP A 945 10.74 19.34 -17.53
CA ASP A 945 11.29 19.26 -18.90
C ASP A 945 10.39 18.37 -19.80
N PHE A 946 10.00 18.87 -20.98
CA PHE A 946 9.26 18.09 -21.98
C PHE A 946 10.24 17.48 -22.99
N SER A 947 10.28 16.15 -23.07
CA SER A 947 11.03 15.40 -24.07
C SER A 947 10.21 15.30 -25.35
N PHE A 948 10.70 15.91 -26.42
CA PHE A 948 10.02 15.94 -27.72
C PHE A 948 10.66 15.01 -28.75
N GLU A 949 11.86 14.51 -28.46
CA GLU A 949 12.54 13.47 -29.23
C GLU A 949 13.37 12.62 -28.27
N PRO A 950 12.77 11.56 -27.69
CA PRO A 950 13.45 10.67 -26.75
C PRO A 950 14.33 9.62 -27.45
N PHE A 951 14.35 9.55 -28.79
CA PHE A 951 15.11 8.54 -29.56
C PHE A 951 14.79 7.07 -29.19
N ASP A 952 13.57 6.82 -28.70
CA ASP A 952 13.07 5.51 -28.31
C ASP A 952 12.79 4.58 -29.48
N VAL A 953 12.52 5.17 -30.64
CA VAL A 953 12.28 4.52 -31.92
C VAL A 953 12.92 5.35 -33.03
N ILE A 954 13.29 4.73 -34.14
CA ILE A 954 13.95 5.42 -35.26
C ILE A 954 13.10 6.58 -35.79
N GLY A 955 11.77 6.47 -35.66
CA GLY A 955 10.83 7.53 -35.95
C GLY A 955 11.03 8.14 -37.34
N GLY A 956 11.22 9.45 -37.39
CA GLY A 956 11.49 10.18 -38.64
C GLY A 956 12.94 10.19 -39.06
N TRP A 957 13.89 9.73 -38.23
CA TRP A 957 15.32 9.72 -38.52
C TRP A 957 15.61 8.81 -39.71
N LYS A 958 16.61 9.21 -40.50
CA LYS A 958 16.93 8.59 -41.79
C LYS A 958 18.41 8.33 -41.80
N ASP A 959 18.73 7.06 -42.06
CA ASP A 959 20.09 6.60 -42.27
C ASP A 959 20.96 7.65 -43.00
N PRO A 960 22.22 7.87 -42.58
CA PRO A 960 23.07 8.92 -43.11
C PRO A 960 23.10 9.00 -44.63
N ASN A 961 22.97 7.86 -45.30
CA ASN A 961 23.00 7.73 -46.76
C ASN A 961 21.76 8.29 -47.48
N TYR A 962 20.67 8.51 -46.75
CA TYR A 962 19.46 9.14 -47.27
C TYR A 962 19.65 10.64 -47.53
N SER A 963 20.50 11.29 -46.74
CA SER A 963 20.76 12.72 -46.84
C SER A 963 21.70 13.01 -48.01
N GLY A 964 21.23 13.76 -49.02
CA GLY A 964 22.07 14.23 -50.13
C GLY A 964 23.20 15.19 -49.72
N SER A 965 23.28 15.58 -48.43
CA SER A 965 24.38 16.36 -47.87
C SER A 965 25.46 15.50 -47.21
N THR A 966 25.18 14.23 -46.88
CA THR A 966 26.17 13.30 -46.35
C THR A 966 27.16 12.93 -47.44
N ASN A 967 28.46 13.04 -47.15
CA ASN A 967 29.53 12.65 -48.08
C ASN A 967 30.51 11.62 -47.49
N ALA A 968 30.18 11.08 -46.32
CA ALA A 968 30.92 9.99 -45.67
C ALA A 968 30.73 8.65 -46.39
N ASP A 969 31.46 7.64 -45.95
CA ASP A 969 31.38 6.29 -46.52
C ASP A 969 29.99 5.69 -46.29
N ALA A 970 29.51 4.93 -47.28
CA ALA A 970 28.19 4.30 -47.27
C ALA A 970 28.01 3.26 -46.15
N ALA A 971 29.10 2.83 -45.52
CA ALA A 971 29.06 1.99 -44.32
C ALA A 971 28.60 2.73 -43.04
N SER A 972 28.40 4.06 -43.10
CA SER A 972 27.82 4.80 -41.97
C SER A 972 26.33 4.45 -41.83
N THR A 973 25.88 4.22 -40.59
CA THR A 973 24.51 3.83 -40.29
C THR A 973 23.96 4.59 -39.09
N PHE A 974 22.67 4.86 -39.08
CA PHE A 974 21.97 5.33 -37.89
C PHE A 974 20.85 4.36 -37.52
N ASP A 975 20.83 3.97 -36.26
CA ASP A 975 19.81 3.09 -35.71
C ASP A 975 19.53 3.47 -34.25
N ILE A 976 18.52 2.86 -33.63
CA ILE A 976 18.30 3.00 -32.20
C ILE A 976 19.08 1.93 -31.44
N ASP A 977 19.87 2.36 -30.46
CA ASP A 977 20.60 1.48 -29.55
C ASP A 977 19.91 1.42 -28.20
N THR A 978 19.53 0.21 -27.81
CA THR A 978 18.79 -0.04 -26.58
C THR A 978 19.72 -0.30 -25.38
N ALA A 979 21.03 -0.48 -25.62
CA ALA A 979 22.03 -0.79 -24.61
C ALA A 979 22.74 0.46 -24.09
N VAL A 980 23.11 1.39 -24.98
CA VAL A 980 23.71 2.67 -24.61
C VAL A 980 22.64 3.75 -24.70
N LYS A 981 21.90 3.98 -23.61
CA LYS A 981 20.85 5.01 -23.52
C LYS A 981 20.92 5.81 -22.21
N ARG A 982 20.30 6.98 -22.18
CA ARG A 982 20.24 7.92 -21.07
C ARG A 982 18.85 7.97 -20.43
N GLN A 983 17.79 7.91 -21.24
CA GLN A 983 16.38 7.93 -20.84
C GLN A 983 15.58 7.08 -21.84
N GLY A 984 14.33 6.70 -21.53
CA GLY A 984 13.48 5.96 -22.46
C GLY A 984 13.94 4.52 -22.77
N SER A 985 13.47 3.97 -23.88
CA SER A 985 13.78 2.62 -24.38
C SER A 985 15.01 2.55 -25.27
N GLY A 986 15.51 3.65 -25.84
CA GLY A 986 16.65 3.65 -26.75
C GLY A 986 17.36 5.00 -26.86
N SER A 987 18.46 5.03 -27.62
CA SER A 987 19.10 6.27 -28.05
C SER A 987 19.48 6.21 -29.53
N GLY A 988 19.60 7.35 -30.19
CA GLY A 988 20.04 7.44 -31.58
C GLY A 988 21.52 7.11 -31.70
N LYS A 989 21.86 5.93 -32.22
CA LYS A 989 23.23 5.49 -32.47
C LYS A 989 23.65 5.84 -33.88
N LEU A 990 24.61 6.75 -33.98
CA LEU A 990 25.31 7.03 -35.23
C LEU A 990 26.64 6.27 -35.26
N TYR A 991 26.70 5.21 -36.07
CA TYR A 991 27.96 4.60 -36.47
C TYR A 991 28.47 5.32 -37.73
N TYR A 992 29.61 5.99 -37.61
CA TYR A 992 30.19 6.75 -38.72
C TYR A 992 31.44 6.07 -39.28
N VAL A 993 31.57 6.12 -40.60
CA VAL A 993 32.79 5.73 -41.34
C VAL A 993 33.09 6.82 -42.35
N TRP A 994 34.24 7.47 -42.24
CA TRP A 994 34.49 8.67 -43.06
C TRP A 994 34.84 8.38 -44.51
N GLY A 995 35.59 7.31 -44.80
CA GLY A 995 36.19 7.11 -46.12
C GLY A 995 37.01 8.35 -46.54
N THR A 996 36.71 8.91 -47.71
CA THR A 996 37.26 10.19 -48.19
C THR A 996 36.40 11.42 -47.83
N GLY A 997 35.25 11.22 -47.20
CA GLY A 997 34.30 12.25 -46.77
C GLY A 997 34.65 12.95 -45.46
N SER A 998 33.82 13.93 -45.10
CA SER A 998 34.00 14.78 -43.92
C SER A 998 32.72 15.28 -43.23
N LEU A 999 31.53 14.95 -43.75
CA LEU A 999 30.25 15.38 -43.18
C LEU A 999 29.22 14.25 -43.23
N ILE A 1000 28.55 14.05 -42.09
CA ILE A 1000 27.34 13.24 -41.95
C ILE A 1000 26.23 14.13 -41.44
N ARG A 1001 25.07 14.08 -42.11
CA ARG A 1001 23.84 14.71 -41.66
C ARG A 1001 22.79 13.63 -41.46
N GLU A 1002 22.49 13.38 -40.20
CA GLU A 1002 21.44 12.50 -39.76
C GLU A 1002 20.13 13.29 -39.75
N TYR A 1003 19.21 12.96 -40.66
CA TYR A 1003 18.06 13.82 -40.99
C TYR A 1003 16.75 13.26 -40.44
N ASN A 1004 15.98 14.09 -39.75
CA ASN A 1004 14.66 13.73 -39.25
C ASN A 1004 13.55 14.23 -40.20
N SER A 1005 12.92 13.29 -40.89
CA SER A 1005 11.80 13.55 -41.80
C SER A 1005 10.48 13.91 -41.11
N SER A 1006 10.30 13.55 -39.84
CA SER A 1006 9.09 13.86 -39.07
C SER A 1006 9.05 15.31 -38.60
N ARG A 1007 10.20 15.98 -38.56
CA ARG A 1007 10.36 17.40 -38.21
C ARG A 1007 9.53 17.85 -36.99
N PRO A 1008 9.73 17.25 -35.81
CA PRO A 1008 8.97 17.59 -34.61
C PRO A 1008 8.97 19.11 -34.34
N PRO A 1009 7.79 19.74 -34.15
CA PRO A 1009 7.71 21.17 -33.88
C PRO A 1009 8.04 21.50 -32.42
N LEU A 1010 8.63 22.67 -32.19
CA LEU A 1010 8.96 23.22 -30.87
C LEU A 1010 8.85 24.75 -30.89
N PRO A 1011 8.76 25.43 -29.74
CA PRO A 1011 8.75 26.90 -29.71
C PRO A 1011 10.03 27.49 -30.34
N SER A 1012 9.89 28.53 -31.16
CA SER A 1012 11.03 29.17 -31.86
C SER A 1012 12.02 29.87 -30.93
N ASN A 1013 11.64 30.10 -29.67
CA ASN A 1013 12.44 30.69 -28.61
C ASN A 1013 12.82 29.68 -27.51
N ALA A 1014 12.71 28.37 -27.76
CA ALA A 1014 13.01 27.35 -26.76
C ALA A 1014 14.50 27.29 -26.40
N VAL A 1015 14.77 26.90 -25.15
CA VAL A 1015 16.09 26.39 -24.74
C VAL A 1015 16.07 24.89 -24.93
N VAL A 1016 16.70 24.43 -26.01
CA VAL A 1016 16.70 23.02 -26.39
C VAL A 1016 17.96 22.37 -25.87
N SER A 1017 17.83 21.14 -25.42
CA SER A 1017 18.98 20.33 -25.06
C SER A 1017 18.90 18.93 -25.62
N ILE A 1018 20.05 18.29 -25.77
CA ILE A 1018 20.22 16.90 -26.20
C ILE A 1018 21.38 16.29 -25.43
N TRP A 1019 21.29 15.02 -25.07
CA TRP A 1019 22.41 14.28 -24.51
C TRP A 1019 23.20 13.60 -25.63
N VAL A 1020 24.53 13.67 -25.55
CA VAL A 1020 25.45 13.04 -26.51
C VAL A 1020 26.38 12.11 -25.74
N TYR A 1021 26.42 10.83 -26.11
CA TYR A 1021 27.43 9.90 -25.63
C TYR A 1021 28.64 9.97 -26.56
N GLY A 1022 29.74 10.47 -26.03
CA GLY A 1022 30.96 10.66 -26.82
C GLY A 1022 31.79 9.39 -26.98
N ASP A 1023 32.58 9.34 -28.06
CA ASP A 1023 33.56 8.29 -28.35
C ASP A 1023 35.01 8.79 -28.27
N ASN A 1024 35.21 10.01 -27.75
CA ASN A 1024 36.49 10.71 -27.68
C ASN A 1024 37.22 10.87 -29.03
N SER A 1025 36.48 10.91 -30.14
CA SER A 1025 37.06 11.01 -31.49
C SER A 1025 37.68 12.36 -31.83
N GLY A 1026 37.31 13.43 -31.13
CA GLY A 1026 37.68 14.82 -31.46
C GLY A 1026 36.89 15.40 -32.65
N ASN A 1027 35.85 14.71 -33.12
CA ASN A 1027 34.92 15.24 -34.13
C ASN A 1027 33.97 16.27 -33.53
N ASN A 1028 33.33 17.08 -34.37
CA ASN A 1028 32.37 18.10 -33.93
C ASN A 1028 30.94 17.69 -34.24
N ILE A 1029 30.05 17.82 -33.25
CA ILE A 1029 28.61 17.59 -33.39
C ILE A 1029 27.82 18.91 -33.24
N THR A 1030 26.79 19.06 -34.05
CA THR A 1030 25.76 20.11 -33.95
C THR A 1030 24.38 19.49 -34.14
N PHE A 1031 23.34 20.23 -33.76
CA PHE A 1031 21.98 19.93 -34.18
C PHE A 1031 21.36 21.15 -34.86
N CYS A 1032 20.48 20.87 -35.81
CA CYS A 1032 19.98 21.79 -36.81
C CYS A 1032 18.47 21.91 -36.70
N MET A 1033 18.00 23.15 -36.66
CA MET A 1033 16.59 23.50 -36.59
C MET A 1033 16.19 24.22 -37.88
N ARG A 1034 15.00 23.88 -38.36
CA ARG A 1034 14.38 24.48 -39.55
C ARG A 1034 13.41 25.57 -39.11
N ASP A 1035 13.49 26.70 -39.78
CA ASP A 1035 12.40 27.66 -39.85
C ASP A 1035 11.33 27.12 -40.83
N PRO A 1036 10.11 26.79 -40.36
CA PRO A 1036 9.07 26.28 -41.24
C PRO A 1036 8.52 27.33 -42.22
N GLU A 1037 8.66 28.62 -41.93
CA GLU A 1037 8.06 29.71 -42.70
C GLU A 1037 8.85 30.02 -43.98
N ASP A 1038 10.18 29.97 -43.93
CA ASP A 1038 11.05 30.27 -45.08
C ASP A 1038 12.07 29.18 -45.42
N SER A 1039 12.07 28.07 -44.67
CA SER A 1039 12.95 26.90 -44.85
C SER A 1039 14.44 27.16 -44.60
N GLU A 1040 14.81 28.24 -43.91
CA GLU A 1040 16.18 28.40 -43.41
C GLU A 1040 16.53 27.31 -42.38
N LEU A 1041 17.76 26.81 -42.47
CA LEU A 1041 18.30 25.82 -41.55
C LEU A 1041 19.41 26.44 -40.71
N PHE A 1042 19.27 26.36 -39.39
CA PHE A 1042 20.18 26.94 -38.42
C PHE A 1042 20.77 25.88 -37.51
N GLU A 1043 22.08 25.91 -37.35
CA GLU A 1043 22.81 25.07 -36.41
C GLU A 1043 23.28 25.86 -35.21
N ASN A 1044 23.35 25.18 -34.07
CA ASN A 1044 24.04 25.68 -32.89
C ASN A 1044 25.57 25.66 -33.08
N LEU A 1045 26.29 26.24 -32.10
CA LEU A 1045 27.75 26.14 -32.07
C LEU A 1045 28.21 24.68 -31.88
N PRO A 1046 29.30 24.25 -32.55
CA PRO A 1046 29.77 22.87 -32.49
C PRO A 1046 30.29 22.50 -31.11
N MET A 1047 29.91 21.30 -30.65
CA MET A 1047 30.52 20.62 -29.49
C MET A 1047 31.58 19.64 -30.00
N THR A 1048 32.81 19.76 -29.47
CA THR A 1048 33.87 18.79 -29.76
C THR A 1048 33.73 17.56 -28.88
N ILE A 1049 33.72 16.38 -29.49
CA ILE A 1049 33.55 15.08 -28.81
C ILE A 1049 34.93 14.58 -28.35
N ASN A 1050 35.47 15.21 -27.31
CA ASN A 1050 36.74 14.84 -26.65
C ASN A 1050 36.52 14.14 -25.30
N PHE A 1051 35.39 13.44 -25.18
CA PHE A 1051 34.94 12.75 -23.98
C PHE A 1051 34.31 11.41 -24.33
N THR A 1052 34.21 10.53 -23.34
CA THR A 1052 33.44 9.28 -23.38
C THR A 1052 32.36 9.34 -22.30
N GLY A 1053 31.17 8.82 -22.58
CA GLY A 1053 30.00 8.95 -21.71
C GLY A 1053 29.06 10.09 -22.11
N TRP A 1054 27.90 10.17 -21.45
CA TRP A 1054 26.85 11.15 -21.73
C TRP A 1054 27.24 12.58 -21.28
N GLN A 1055 27.15 13.55 -22.19
CA GLN A 1055 27.20 14.97 -21.88
C GLN A 1055 26.03 15.72 -22.53
N LYS A 1056 25.51 16.73 -21.84
CA LYS A 1056 24.37 17.53 -22.31
C LYS A 1056 24.88 18.69 -23.18
N MET A 1057 24.39 18.76 -24.40
CA MET A 1057 24.50 19.93 -25.27
C MET A 1057 23.23 20.77 -25.14
N THR A 1058 23.35 22.09 -25.08
CA THR A 1058 22.20 23.01 -24.93
C THR A 1058 22.34 24.16 -25.92
N TRP A 1059 21.21 24.61 -26.45
CA TRP A 1059 21.11 25.76 -27.34
C TRP A 1059 19.90 26.61 -26.95
N ASP A 1060 20.15 27.85 -26.50
CA ASP A 1060 19.13 28.88 -26.38
C ASP A 1060 18.89 29.49 -27.78
N MET A 1061 17.85 29.02 -28.47
CA MET A 1061 17.59 29.37 -29.86
C MET A 1061 17.29 30.86 -30.09
N ALA A 1062 16.93 31.58 -29.02
CA ALA A 1062 16.65 33.01 -29.08
C ALA A 1062 17.92 33.86 -28.91
N ASN A 1063 18.87 33.41 -28.10
CA ASN A 1063 19.97 34.26 -27.62
C ASN A 1063 21.36 33.76 -28.03
N ASP A 1064 21.55 32.46 -28.22
CA ASP A 1064 22.86 31.89 -28.53
C ASP A 1064 23.23 32.08 -30.01
N PRO A 1065 24.53 32.21 -30.33
CA PRO A 1065 25.01 32.28 -31.70
C PRO A 1065 24.58 31.05 -32.52
N ARG A 1066 24.08 31.31 -33.73
CA ARG A 1066 23.70 30.28 -34.71
C ARG A 1066 24.46 30.45 -36.02
N THR A 1067 24.70 29.35 -36.71
CA THR A 1067 25.26 29.35 -38.06
C THR A 1067 24.22 28.86 -39.03
N ARG A 1068 23.99 29.58 -40.14
CA ARG A 1068 23.08 29.11 -41.18
C ARG A 1068 23.71 27.99 -41.98
N PHE A 1069 23.05 26.83 -42.01
CA PHE A 1069 23.47 25.64 -42.73
C PHE A 1069 22.96 25.62 -44.19
N PHE A 1070 21.71 26.06 -44.42
CA PHE A 1070 21.08 26.07 -45.74
C PHE A 1070 19.93 27.09 -45.81
N GLY A 1071 19.54 27.50 -47.02
CA GLY A 1071 18.46 28.47 -47.24
C GLY A 1071 18.93 29.90 -47.52
N ALA A 1072 18.05 30.72 -48.09
CA ALA A 1072 18.27 32.14 -48.40
C ALA A 1072 17.13 32.97 -47.82
N GLY A 1073 17.26 33.39 -46.58
CA GLY A 1073 16.28 34.20 -45.84
C GLY A 1073 16.94 35.25 -44.96
N ASP A 1074 16.22 35.68 -43.92
CA ASP A 1074 16.56 36.83 -43.08
C ASP A 1074 17.50 36.51 -41.91
N ASN A 1075 17.93 35.25 -41.79
CA ASN A 1075 18.80 34.72 -40.76
C ASN A 1075 18.15 34.76 -39.36
N THR A 1076 16.82 34.65 -39.30
CA THR A 1076 16.01 34.56 -38.07
C THR A 1076 15.00 33.42 -38.08
N PHE A 1077 14.52 33.01 -36.89
CA PHE A 1077 13.35 32.13 -36.78
C PHE A 1077 12.10 32.99 -36.84
N THR A 1078 11.40 32.93 -37.95
CA THR A 1078 10.16 33.64 -38.21
C THR A 1078 8.98 32.85 -37.65
N GLY A 1079 8.11 33.51 -36.89
CA GLY A 1079 6.93 32.88 -36.29
C GLY A 1079 7.16 32.22 -34.93
N ALA A 1080 6.14 31.53 -34.42
CA ALA A 1080 6.10 31.00 -33.05
C ALA A 1080 6.75 29.61 -32.89
N THR A 1081 7.06 28.92 -33.99
CA THR A 1081 7.52 27.53 -33.96
C THR A 1081 8.74 27.32 -34.85
N ALA A 1082 9.68 26.51 -34.39
CA ALA A 1082 10.76 25.91 -35.16
C ALA A 1082 10.53 24.40 -35.29
N GLN A 1083 11.33 23.73 -36.11
CA GLN A 1083 11.26 22.27 -36.30
C GLN A 1083 12.63 21.62 -36.19
N LEU A 1084 12.73 20.49 -35.49
CA LEU A 1084 13.97 19.70 -35.46
C LEU A 1084 14.23 19.07 -36.82
N ASP A 1085 15.36 19.42 -37.46
CA ASP A 1085 15.66 18.99 -38.82
C ASP A 1085 16.74 17.91 -38.86
N SER A 1086 17.87 18.10 -38.19
CA SER A 1086 18.97 17.12 -38.24
C SER A 1086 19.96 17.19 -37.08
N VAL A 1087 20.71 16.10 -36.88
CA VAL A 1087 21.97 16.07 -36.12
C VAL A 1087 23.11 15.95 -37.12
N ILE A 1088 24.16 16.76 -36.97
CA ILE A 1088 25.25 16.86 -37.95
C ILE A 1088 26.58 16.58 -37.28
N LEU A 1089 27.33 15.63 -37.85
CA LEU A 1089 28.67 15.26 -37.42
C LEU A 1089 29.69 15.69 -38.49
N ARG A 1090 30.77 16.36 -38.07
CA ARG A 1090 31.84 16.83 -38.95
C ARG A 1090 33.20 16.25 -38.53
N LYS A 1091 33.96 15.78 -39.53
CA LYS A 1091 35.31 15.23 -39.34
C LYS A 1091 36.30 16.33 -39.00
N VAL A 1092 36.77 16.32 -37.77
CA VAL A 1092 37.87 17.18 -37.27
C VAL A 1092 38.95 16.32 -36.61
N GLY A 1093 38.52 15.25 -35.94
CA GLY A 1093 39.39 14.27 -35.31
C GLY A 1093 40.07 13.32 -36.29
N ALA A 1094 41.07 12.60 -35.77
CA ALA A 1094 41.85 11.65 -36.57
C ALA A 1094 41.18 10.27 -36.73
N ALA A 1095 40.10 10.00 -36.01
CA ALA A 1095 39.40 8.71 -36.08
C ALA A 1095 38.81 8.47 -37.48
N ALA A 1096 39.07 7.29 -38.05
CA ALA A 1096 38.56 6.91 -39.37
C ALA A 1096 37.09 6.43 -39.32
N SER A 1097 36.68 5.86 -38.19
CA SER A 1097 35.31 5.46 -37.86
C SER A 1097 35.09 5.48 -36.34
N GLY A 1098 33.84 5.43 -35.90
CA GLY A 1098 33.46 5.41 -34.49
C GLY A 1098 31.95 5.37 -34.31
N THR A 1099 31.51 5.42 -33.05
CA THR A 1099 30.09 5.36 -32.69
C THR A 1099 29.78 6.40 -31.64
N ILE A 1100 28.88 7.32 -31.96
CA ILE A 1100 28.32 8.24 -30.97
C ILE A 1100 26.82 7.94 -30.78
N TYR A 1101 26.30 8.37 -29.64
CA TYR A 1101 24.89 8.24 -29.33
C TYR A 1101 24.30 9.60 -29.01
N VAL A 1102 23.03 9.81 -29.35
CA VAL A 1102 22.26 10.99 -28.98
C VAL A 1102 20.94 10.59 -28.35
N ASP A 1103 20.52 11.29 -27.31
CA ASP A 1103 19.34 10.90 -26.53
C ASP A 1103 18.63 12.12 -25.91
N ASP A 1104 17.34 11.98 -25.63
CA ASP A 1104 16.48 12.86 -24.83
C ASP A 1104 16.59 14.34 -25.21
N MET A 1105 16.10 14.69 -26.41
CA MET A 1105 15.94 16.10 -26.74
C MET A 1105 14.76 16.69 -25.97
N THR A 1106 15.07 17.68 -25.13
CA THR A 1106 14.11 18.29 -24.20
C THR A 1106 14.11 19.81 -24.30
N TYR A 1107 12.98 20.42 -23.95
CA TYR A 1107 12.90 21.84 -23.58
C TYR A 1107 12.02 22.01 -22.33
N PRO A 1108 12.28 23.01 -21.48
CA PRO A 1108 11.52 23.23 -20.25
C PRO A 1108 10.08 23.69 -20.54
N VAL A 1109 9.10 23.14 -19.82
CA VAL A 1109 7.69 23.56 -19.85
C VAL A 1109 7.26 24.23 -18.54
N THR A 1110 6.41 25.25 -18.65
CA THR A 1110 5.85 26.01 -17.50
C THR A 1110 4.75 25.19 -16.81
N PRO A 1111 4.51 25.31 -15.48
CA PRO A 1111 3.45 24.59 -14.76
C PRO A 1111 2.09 24.59 -15.48
N GLY A 1112 1.40 23.45 -15.43
CA GLY A 1112 0.17 23.20 -16.18
C GLY A 1112 -1.07 23.95 -15.66
N ALA A 1113 -2.12 24.00 -16.49
CA ALA A 1113 -3.43 24.50 -16.09
C ALA A 1113 -4.04 23.61 -14.99
N SER A 1114 -4.78 24.23 -14.05
CA SER A 1114 -5.53 23.50 -13.02
C SER A 1114 -6.41 22.40 -13.66
N PRO A 1115 -6.44 21.17 -13.12
CA PRO A 1115 -7.31 20.10 -13.58
C PRO A 1115 -8.80 20.43 -13.44
N GLY A 1116 -9.13 21.35 -12.53
CA GLY A 1116 -10.49 21.82 -12.29
C GLY A 1116 -10.81 22.03 -10.81
N PRO A 1117 -12.06 22.39 -10.50
CA PRO A 1117 -12.53 22.59 -9.13
C PRO A 1117 -12.33 21.35 -8.23
N ALA A 1118 -11.78 21.58 -7.04
CA ALA A 1118 -11.62 20.58 -5.99
C ALA A 1118 -12.71 20.71 -4.90
N ALA A 1119 -13.35 21.87 -4.80
CA ALA A 1119 -14.40 22.15 -3.83
C ALA A 1119 -15.42 23.17 -4.35
N VAL A 1120 -16.69 22.99 -3.99
CA VAL A 1120 -17.77 23.94 -4.28
C VAL A 1120 -18.56 24.30 -3.01
N ILE A 1121 -19.17 25.49 -3.01
CA ILE A 1121 -20.05 25.97 -1.94
C ILE A 1121 -21.37 26.49 -2.50
N TYR A 1122 -22.48 26.06 -1.91
CA TYR A 1122 -23.81 26.63 -2.10
C TYR A 1122 -24.24 27.42 -0.87
N THR A 1123 -24.84 28.59 -1.08
CA THR A 1123 -25.37 29.43 -0.01
C THR A 1123 -26.72 30.00 -0.38
N SER A 1124 -27.71 29.77 0.48
CA SER A 1124 -29.04 30.37 0.41
C SER A 1124 -29.50 30.87 1.78
N ALA A 1125 -30.67 31.50 1.83
CA ALA A 1125 -31.31 31.83 3.11
C ALA A 1125 -31.74 30.58 3.91
N ALA A 1126 -32.03 29.47 3.20
CA ALA A 1126 -32.51 28.23 3.78
C ALA A 1126 -31.37 27.30 4.20
N ASN A 1127 -30.38 27.02 3.34
CA ASN A 1127 -29.31 26.06 3.60
C ASN A 1127 -27.96 26.52 3.05
N ARG A 1128 -26.89 25.95 3.60
CA ARG A 1128 -25.52 26.09 3.09
C ARG A 1128 -24.85 24.73 3.00
N VAL A 1129 -24.20 24.45 1.88
CA VAL A 1129 -23.58 23.14 1.61
C VAL A 1129 -22.19 23.35 1.03
N VAL A 1130 -21.20 22.66 1.57
CA VAL A 1130 -19.83 22.58 1.03
C VAL A 1130 -19.55 21.13 0.67
N THR A 1131 -19.04 20.92 -0.54
CA THR A 1131 -18.70 19.59 -1.07
C THR A 1131 -17.27 19.62 -1.58
N PHE A 1132 -16.41 18.76 -1.03
CA PHE A 1132 -15.03 18.55 -1.49
C PHE A 1132 -14.93 17.25 -2.27
N GLY A 1133 -14.16 17.26 -3.37
CA GLY A 1133 -13.87 16.09 -4.19
C GLY A 1133 -12.64 15.29 -3.75
N PHE A 1134 -12.01 15.70 -2.65
CA PHE A 1134 -10.92 14.98 -2.00
C PHE A 1134 -11.25 14.76 -0.52
N PRO A 1135 -10.67 13.73 0.13
CA PRO A 1135 -10.91 13.45 1.53
C PRO A 1135 -10.10 14.34 2.47
N PHE A 1136 -10.80 15.10 3.31
CA PHE A 1136 -10.21 15.99 4.31
C PHE A 1136 -9.25 15.27 5.26
N GLN A 1137 -9.60 14.04 5.67
CA GLN A 1137 -8.80 13.23 6.58
C GLN A 1137 -7.46 12.73 6.00
N ALA A 1138 -7.23 12.84 4.69
CA ALA A 1138 -5.95 12.47 4.07
C ALA A 1138 -4.88 13.59 4.16
N ILE A 1139 -5.27 14.80 4.61
CA ILE A 1139 -4.33 15.92 4.80
C ILE A 1139 -3.45 15.64 6.01
N SER A 1140 -2.18 15.36 5.76
CA SER A 1140 -1.20 14.96 6.78
C SER A 1140 -0.68 16.13 7.60
N ASN A 1141 -0.67 17.35 7.05
CA ASN A 1141 -0.24 18.55 7.76
C ASN A 1141 -1.38 19.13 8.62
N GLU A 1142 -1.24 19.01 9.95
CA GLU A 1142 -2.22 19.51 10.92
C GLU A 1142 -2.50 21.02 10.78
N VAL A 1143 -1.50 21.85 10.45
CA VAL A 1143 -1.69 23.30 10.32
C VAL A 1143 -2.56 23.63 9.12
N GLU A 1144 -2.29 23.01 7.97
CA GLU A 1144 -3.07 23.17 6.73
C GLU A 1144 -4.52 22.69 6.94
N ARG A 1145 -4.67 21.52 7.57
CA ARG A 1145 -5.96 20.91 7.88
C ARG A 1145 -6.80 21.77 8.82
N ASN A 1146 -6.22 22.29 9.90
CA ASN A 1146 -6.89 23.16 10.85
C ASN A 1146 -7.35 24.47 10.17
N LEU A 1147 -6.50 25.06 9.34
CA LEU A 1147 -6.82 26.28 8.59
C LEU A 1147 -7.97 26.04 7.61
N LEU A 1148 -7.95 24.92 6.88
CA LEU A 1148 -9.01 24.55 5.93
C LEU A 1148 -10.35 24.36 6.65
N MET A 1149 -10.38 23.60 7.75
CA MET A 1149 -11.63 23.38 8.52
C MET A 1149 -12.18 24.69 9.08
N ASN A 1150 -11.35 25.52 9.72
CA ASN A 1150 -11.81 26.78 10.30
C ASN A 1150 -12.46 27.68 9.24
N ASN A 1151 -11.80 27.88 8.10
CA ASN A 1151 -12.33 28.73 7.04
C ASN A 1151 -13.57 28.12 6.36
N THR A 1152 -13.67 26.78 6.30
CA THR A 1152 -14.85 26.09 5.77
C THR A 1152 -16.06 26.27 6.69
N LEU A 1153 -15.88 26.11 8.00
CA LEU A 1153 -16.94 26.33 9.00
C LEU A 1153 -17.37 27.79 9.07
N ASP A 1154 -16.44 28.74 8.90
CA ASP A 1154 -16.73 30.17 8.82
C ASP A 1154 -17.50 30.51 7.52
N ALA A 1155 -17.15 29.90 6.38
CA ALA A 1155 -17.89 30.03 5.12
C ALA A 1155 -19.33 29.52 5.25
N LEU A 1156 -19.51 28.38 5.92
CA LEU A 1156 -20.82 27.86 6.30
C LEU A 1156 -21.55 28.76 7.29
N GLY A 1157 -20.87 29.66 8.00
CA GLY A 1157 -21.46 30.49 9.06
C GLY A 1157 -21.87 29.68 10.29
N THR A 1158 -21.11 28.62 10.58
CA THR A 1158 -21.32 27.73 11.73
C THR A 1158 -21.11 28.50 13.03
N SER A 1159 -22.07 28.47 13.96
CA SER A 1159 -22.01 29.21 15.23
C SER A 1159 -20.76 28.88 16.04
N ARG A 1160 -19.95 29.91 16.38
CA ARG A 1160 -18.80 29.77 17.28
C ARG A 1160 -19.25 29.41 18.69
N ASP A 1161 -18.37 28.76 19.45
CA ASP A 1161 -18.55 28.62 20.89
C ASP A 1161 -18.74 30.01 21.50
N ALA A 1162 -19.80 30.19 22.30
CA ALA A 1162 -20.00 31.45 22.99
C ALA A 1162 -18.74 31.72 23.82
N SER A 1163 -18.06 32.86 23.58
CA SER A 1163 -16.97 33.26 24.45
C SER A 1163 -17.54 33.24 25.86
N SER A 1164 -16.96 32.43 26.74
CA SER A 1164 -17.19 32.61 28.16
C SER A 1164 -16.74 34.04 28.43
N SER A 1165 -17.70 34.96 28.52
CA SER A 1165 -17.46 36.23 29.16
C SER A 1165 -17.03 35.84 30.55
N VAL A 1166 -15.72 35.84 30.78
CA VAL A 1166 -15.16 35.90 32.12
C VAL A 1166 -15.94 37.02 32.77
N ALA A 1167 -16.77 36.65 33.74
CA ALA A 1167 -17.49 37.61 34.54
C ALA A 1167 -16.49 38.67 34.98
N ASP A 1168 -16.85 39.92 34.72
CA ASP A 1168 -16.18 41.12 35.15
C ASP A 1168 -15.67 40.93 36.60
N TRP A 1169 -14.39 40.58 36.78
CA TRP A 1169 -13.74 40.55 38.10
C TRP A 1169 -13.34 41.98 38.51
N SER A 1170 -14.26 42.92 38.33
CA SER A 1170 -14.25 44.20 39.02
C SER A 1170 -15.16 44.06 40.25
N ILE A 1171 -14.63 43.37 41.28
CA ILE A 1171 -14.88 43.46 42.73
C ILE A 1171 -14.34 42.15 43.34
N TYR A 1172 -13.07 42.16 43.76
CA TYR A 1172 -12.53 41.73 45.07
C TYR A 1172 -11.01 41.81 45.07
#